data_AF-A0A965QL10-F1
#
_entry.id   AF-A0A965QL10-F1
#
_cell.length_a   1.000
_cell.length_b   1.000
_cell.length_c   1.000
_cell.angle_alpha   90.00
_cell.angle_beta   90.00
_cell.angle_gamma   90.00
#
_symmetry.space_group_name_H-M   'P 1'
#
loop_
_entity.id
_entity.type
_entity.pdbx_description
1 polymer ?
#
loop_
_entity_poly.entity_id
_entity_poly.type
_entity_poly.pdbx_seq_one_letter_code
_entity_poly.pdbx_strand_id
1 'polypeptide(L)'
;MLNTPIGRAASGLPLQLRDVAVVKSGYAERDTVSRLGTRDSFQPSVVVEIVKQSGENTVAVVDRVNAVLNDLGDSLPADVTLQVVRDNSMLIRSNVADVQESLIIACVLTVIVVLLFMRSPRSTITTGLALPSSVVTTFAMMAWAGFSMNVMTLLALSLSIGLLVDDAIVVRENICRHLQERGGDPRKNALEGTNEVVLAVVATTLVVVAVFLPVGFMSGVTGQFFKPFALTVVFAMLVSLWDAVSMGPMLSAYFANIPQPVDEWRKFGNWGLRLNDSLERFEHAFERLAQRYARVLQKLLARPLFSAAIALVSLLIAGGGFYFVEKSFLPTQLGSTFTAQLDGPPSVRPEVVVPVGEEVHERLKTIDSVDFWTIGAGVNNAGTANISINVHVAEKFSRSQKLLTKVRQDVRKALSGIPGYNVRVSEPADPLSSGGARYQPVAVVVAGENQSKLMDLAKKVRRVLQQTPGISDAQPLQEDGNPEVRFVPNPQLTAQYGLTNDVLLSQLAVWVQGEASNYLSRGDEKIPIRVRLKDAKYSTPQRLANNGIVVKTGSSSAVVPVGNMIKIESGAGPAVIVRENRQRVIRVGANLQPGAALGTVIAELNTRLKEIPLATNQSLTVKGQNQQMDELFRNLVFALGLGFLFVYMVLASLFESFLQPFAVMMAIPLAATGAVLALLMFGFPLDLYGGIGVVLLAGICAKNSILLIDF
;
A
#
# COMPACT_ATOMS: atom_id res chain seq x y z
N MET A 1 4.57 50.97 -16.77
CA MET A 1 3.77 50.34 -17.86
C MET A 1 2.63 51.22 -18.37
N LEU A 2 1.91 51.97 -17.52
CA LEU A 2 0.73 52.73 -17.95
C LEU A 2 1.00 53.83 -19.00
N ASN A 3 2.19 54.44 -18.98
CA ASN A 3 2.57 55.49 -19.93
C ASN A 3 3.22 54.95 -21.22
N THR A 4 3.19 53.63 -21.45
CA THR A 4 3.75 53.05 -22.67
C THR A 4 2.94 53.53 -23.88
N PRO A 5 3.57 54.15 -24.88
CA PRO A 5 2.88 54.59 -26.09
C PRO A 5 2.50 53.37 -26.95
N ILE A 6 1.22 53.27 -27.31
CA ILE A 6 0.67 52.17 -28.12
C ILE A 6 0.25 52.61 -29.53
N GLY A 7 0.23 53.91 -29.78
CA GLY A 7 -0.13 54.47 -31.08
C GLY A 7 -0.33 55.99 -31.02
N ARG A 8 -1.00 56.53 -32.05
CA ARG A 8 -1.49 57.91 -32.08
C ARG A 8 -3.01 57.90 -32.26
N ALA A 9 -3.70 58.77 -31.52
CA ALA A 9 -5.13 59.01 -31.73
C ALA A 9 -5.36 59.72 -33.08
N ALA A 10 -6.60 59.72 -33.58
CA ALA A 10 -6.98 60.46 -34.79
C ALA A 10 -6.69 61.97 -34.69
N SER A 11 -6.59 62.51 -33.46
CA SER A 11 -6.22 63.89 -33.16
C SER A 11 -4.70 64.17 -33.16
N GLY A 12 -3.86 63.17 -33.43
CA GLY A 12 -2.39 63.30 -33.46
C GLY A 12 -1.68 63.17 -32.11
N LEU A 13 -2.43 63.11 -31.00
CA LEU A 13 -1.88 62.89 -29.66
C LEU A 13 -1.39 61.44 -29.48
N PRO A 14 -0.30 61.20 -28.71
CA PRO A 14 0.16 59.85 -28.40
C PRO A 14 -0.87 59.13 -27.53
N LEU A 15 -1.36 57.98 -28.00
CA LEU A 15 -2.25 57.10 -27.26
C LEU A 15 -1.41 56.23 -26.32
N GLN A 16 -1.71 56.26 -25.03
CA GLN A 16 -0.99 55.49 -24.01
C GLN A 16 -1.79 54.26 -23.59
N LEU A 17 -1.11 53.25 -23.05
CA LEU A 17 -1.75 52.01 -22.61
C LEU A 17 -2.87 52.26 -21.58
N ARG A 18 -2.69 53.25 -20.69
CA ARG A 18 -3.69 53.66 -19.71
C ARG A 18 -5.03 54.14 -20.31
N ASP A 19 -5.01 54.59 -21.56
CA ASP A 19 -6.20 55.14 -22.22
C ASP A 19 -7.12 54.02 -22.73
N VAL A 20 -6.60 52.80 -22.89
CA VAL A 20 -7.34 51.65 -23.47
C VAL A 20 -7.37 50.40 -22.59
N ALA A 21 -6.55 50.34 -21.54
CA ALA A 21 -6.43 49.16 -20.69
C ALA A 21 -6.31 49.51 -19.21
N VAL A 22 -6.85 48.64 -18.37
CA VAL A 22 -6.69 48.71 -16.91
C VAL A 22 -5.55 47.78 -16.53
N VAL A 23 -4.43 48.36 -16.11
CA VAL A 23 -3.26 47.60 -15.63
C VAL A 23 -3.37 47.47 -14.11
N LYS A 24 -3.52 46.24 -13.61
CA LYS A 24 -3.51 45.92 -12.18
C LYS A 24 -2.35 44.98 -11.88
N SER A 25 -1.54 45.34 -10.90
CA SER A 25 -0.66 44.37 -10.23
C SER A 25 -1.51 43.62 -9.22
N GLY A 26 -1.54 42.31 -9.33
CA GLY A 26 -2.32 41.46 -8.45
C GLY A 26 -1.82 40.02 -8.49
N TYR A 27 -2.42 39.18 -7.67
CA TYR A 27 -2.14 37.75 -7.67
C TYR A 27 -2.82 37.07 -8.85
N ALA A 28 -2.31 35.88 -9.21
CA ALA A 28 -3.07 34.97 -10.04
C ALA A 28 -4.45 34.69 -9.42
N GLU A 29 -5.44 34.42 -10.26
CA GLU A 29 -6.78 34.07 -9.80
C GLU A 29 -6.72 32.80 -8.94
N ARG A 30 -7.48 32.80 -7.84
CA ARG A 30 -7.54 31.68 -6.91
C ARG A 30 -8.50 30.63 -7.44
N ASP A 31 -7.95 29.56 -7.99
CA ASP A 31 -8.75 28.43 -8.48
C ASP A 31 -9.06 27.41 -7.35
N THR A 32 -8.35 27.54 -6.22
CA THR A 32 -8.52 26.70 -5.03
C THR A 32 -8.44 27.53 -3.76
N VAL A 33 -9.10 27.05 -2.73
CA VAL A 33 -9.06 27.57 -1.37
C VAL A 33 -8.75 26.41 -0.44
N SER A 34 -7.79 26.62 0.47
CA SER A 34 -7.50 25.68 1.54
C SER A 34 -7.80 26.32 2.89
N ARG A 35 -8.43 25.52 3.77
CA ARG A 35 -8.78 25.89 5.13
C ARG A 35 -8.41 24.75 6.07
N LEU A 36 -7.96 25.11 7.26
CA LEU A 36 -7.77 24.19 8.38
C LEU A 36 -8.91 24.39 9.37
N GLY A 37 -9.63 23.32 9.67
CA GLY A 37 -10.70 23.28 10.65
C GLY A 37 -10.30 22.47 11.88
N THR A 38 -10.58 23.04 13.05
CA THR A 38 -10.64 22.36 14.34
C THR A 38 -12.03 22.57 14.92
N ARG A 39 -12.33 22.07 16.12
CA ARG A 39 -13.62 22.39 16.77
C ARG A 39 -13.79 23.88 17.08
N ASP A 40 -12.69 24.55 17.36
CA ASP A 40 -12.73 25.92 17.89
C ASP A 40 -12.39 26.97 16.82
N SER A 41 -11.77 26.56 15.71
CA SER A 41 -11.30 27.48 14.69
C SER A 41 -11.48 26.95 13.26
N PHE A 42 -11.70 27.88 12.33
CA PHE A 42 -11.69 27.62 10.89
C PHE A 42 -10.84 28.68 10.19
N GLN A 43 -9.57 28.37 9.95
CA GLN A 43 -8.58 29.36 9.51
C GLN A 43 -8.18 29.15 8.04
N PRO A 44 -7.89 30.23 7.28
CA PRO A 44 -7.20 30.12 6.00
C PRO A 44 -5.89 29.34 6.15
N SER A 45 -5.63 28.39 5.26
CA SER A 45 -4.37 27.65 5.23
C SER A 45 -3.79 27.62 3.83
N VAL A 46 -2.47 27.47 3.75
CA VAL A 46 -1.76 27.12 2.52
C VAL A 46 -1.15 25.75 2.75
N VAL A 47 -1.56 24.78 1.95
CA VAL A 47 -1.02 23.42 2.05
C VAL A 47 0.19 23.32 1.14
N VAL A 48 1.33 22.96 1.73
CA VAL A 48 2.56 22.65 1.00
C VAL A 48 2.74 21.14 1.05
N GLU A 49 2.64 20.49 -0.11
CA GLU A 49 2.89 19.06 -0.24
C GLU A 49 4.38 18.83 -0.58
N ILE A 50 5.08 18.11 0.30
CA ILE A 50 6.47 17.74 0.07
C ILE A 50 6.51 16.28 -0.38
N VAL A 51 6.81 16.09 -1.66
CA VAL A 51 6.96 14.76 -2.24
C VAL A 51 8.43 14.38 -2.27
N LYS A 52 8.75 13.24 -1.66
CA LYS A 52 10.08 12.66 -1.68
C LYS A 52 10.52 12.32 -3.11
N GLN A 53 11.77 12.62 -3.45
CA GLN A 53 12.37 12.14 -4.71
C GLN A 53 12.48 10.60 -4.73
N SER A 54 12.51 10.01 -5.92
CA SER A 54 12.68 8.56 -6.08
C SER A 54 14.02 8.11 -5.47
N GLY A 55 14.04 6.96 -4.80
CA GLY A 55 15.26 6.39 -4.17
C GLY A 55 15.66 6.97 -2.80
N GLU A 56 15.18 8.16 -2.41
CA GLU A 56 15.54 8.76 -1.11
C GLU A 56 14.91 8.04 0.09
N ASN A 57 15.46 8.23 1.30
CA ASN A 57 14.87 7.74 2.54
C ASN A 57 13.80 8.73 3.07
N THR A 58 12.57 8.26 3.25
CA THR A 58 11.44 9.09 3.73
C THR A 58 11.69 9.70 5.10
N VAL A 59 12.24 8.92 6.04
CA VAL A 59 12.50 9.37 7.41
C VAL A 59 13.58 10.46 7.41
N ALA A 60 14.69 10.23 6.70
CA ALA A 60 15.77 11.22 6.61
C ALA A 60 15.32 12.53 5.92
N VAL A 61 14.46 12.43 4.90
CA VAL A 61 13.90 13.62 4.23
C VAL A 61 13.01 14.41 5.17
N VAL A 62 12.14 13.74 5.93
CA VAL A 62 11.29 14.40 6.92
C VAL A 62 12.12 15.04 8.04
N ASP A 63 13.20 14.40 8.49
CA ASP A 63 14.09 15.00 9.50
C ASP A 63 14.75 16.28 9.00
N ARG A 64 15.20 16.30 7.74
CA ARG A 64 15.73 17.51 7.09
C ARG A 64 14.66 18.60 6.94
N VAL A 65 13.44 18.21 6.58
CA VAL A 65 12.31 19.15 6.47
C VAL A 65 11.98 19.74 7.85
N ASN A 66 11.89 18.91 8.89
CA ASN A 66 11.61 19.37 10.25
C ASN A 66 12.71 20.30 10.78
N ALA A 67 13.98 20.03 10.46
CA ALA A 67 15.07 20.95 10.79
C ALA A 67 14.86 22.33 10.15
N VAL A 68 14.53 22.38 8.84
CA VAL A 68 14.24 23.64 8.14
C VAL A 68 12.98 24.32 8.68
N LEU A 69 11.94 23.55 9.05
CA LEU A 69 10.72 24.11 9.64
C LEU A 69 10.96 24.74 11.01
N ASN A 70 11.86 24.16 11.82
CA ASN A 70 12.26 24.73 13.10
C ASN A 70 13.03 26.04 12.89
N ASP A 71 13.98 26.06 11.94
CA ASP A 71 14.74 27.27 11.59
C ASP A 71 13.81 28.39 11.04
N LEU A 72 12.80 28.01 10.26
CA LEU A 72 11.81 28.94 9.71
C LEU A 72 10.86 29.46 10.79
N GLY A 73 10.49 28.64 11.77
CA GLY A 73 9.57 29.00 12.86
C GLY A 73 9.97 30.30 13.57
N ASP A 74 11.27 30.48 13.82
CA ASP A 74 11.82 31.67 14.48
C ASP A 74 11.81 32.92 13.59
N SER A 75 11.76 32.75 12.26
CA SER A 75 11.80 33.83 11.27
C SER A 75 10.41 34.30 10.80
N LEU A 76 9.36 33.54 11.14
CA LEU A 76 8.02 33.81 10.66
C LEU A 76 7.34 34.96 11.43
N PRO A 77 6.50 35.76 10.75
CA PRO A 77 5.63 36.73 11.40
C PRO A 77 4.70 36.09 12.44
N ALA A 78 4.34 36.84 13.49
CA ALA A 78 3.53 36.33 14.60
C ALA A 78 2.11 35.87 14.20
N ASP A 79 1.63 36.22 13.02
CA ASP A 79 0.32 35.83 12.46
C ASP A 79 0.37 34.57 11.58
N VAL A 80 1.55 33.95 11.40
CA VAL A 80 1.73 32.75 10.58
C VAL A 80 2.15 31.56 11.45
N THR A 81 1.31 30.52 11.48
CA THR A 81 1.61 29.26 12.18
C THR A 81 1.85 28.14 11.19
N LEU A 82 2.94 27.39 11.37
CA LEU A 82 3.21 26.17 10.63
C LEU A 82 2.64 24.97 11.39
N GLN A 83 1.83 24.14 10.71
CA GLN A 83 1.31 22.91 11.27
C GLN A 83 1.53 21.75 10.30
N VAL A 84 2.13 20.67 10.79
CA VAL A 84 2.29 19.43 10.03
C VAL A 84 0.97 18.68 10.05
N VAL A 85 0.29 18.65 8.91
CA VAL A 85 -0.99 17.94 8.74
C VAL A 85 -0.76 16.45 8.51
N ARG A 86 0.23 16.08 7.68
CA ARG A 86 0.50 14.68 7.31
C ARG A 86 1.99 14.42 7.30
N ASP A 87 2.40 13.39 8.04
CA ASP A 87 3.77 12.89 8.04
C ASP A 87 3.76 11.36 7.94
N ASN A 88 4.27 10.84 6.82
CA ASN A 88 4.37 9.40 6.59
C ASN A 88 5.54 8.76 7.38
N SER A 89 6.48 9.55 7.90
CA SER A 89 7.62 9.06 8.70
C SER A 89 7.18 8.51 10.05
N MET A 90 6.13 9.08 10.67
CA MET A 90 5.61 8.60 11.95
C MET A 90 5.17 7.13 11.89
N LEU A 91 4.44 6.75 10.83
CA LEU A 91 4.03 5.36 10.62
C LEU A 91 5.24 4.44 10.41
N ILE A 92 6.25 4.88 9.64
CA ILE A 92 7.47 4.11 9.42
C ILE A 92 8.23 3.91 10.72
N ARG A 93 8.39 4.96 11.54
CA ARG A 93 9.07 4.90 12.84
C ARG A 93 8.34 3.98 13.82
N SER A 94 7.01 4.08 13.90
CA SER A 94 6.19 3.17 14.72
C SER A 94 6.37 1.72 14.27
N ASN A 95 6.22 1.43 12.98
CA ASN A 95 6.39 0.07 12.46
C ASN A 95 7.79 -0.49 12.73
N VAL A 96 8.84 0.34 12.63
CA VAL A 96 10.21 -0.09 12.97
C VAL A 96 10.35 -0.36 14.46
N ALA A 97 9.81 0.51 15.32
CA ALA A 97 9.82 0.31 16.76
C ALA A 97 9.06 -0.95 17.18
N ASP A 98 7.86 -1.17 16.62
CA ASP A 98 7.02 -2.33 16.88
C ASP A 98 7.74 -3.64 16.47
N VAL A 99 8.42 -3.62 15.32
CA VAL A 99 9.21 -4.79 14.91
C VAL A 99 10.45 -4.96 15.79
N GLN A 100 11.17 -3.90 16.16
CA GLN A 100 12.31 -3.99 17.08
C GLN A 100 11.90 -4.58 18.44
N GLU A 101 10.78 -4.11 19.01
CA GLU A 101 10.22 -4.66 20.24
C GLU A 101 9.89 -6.14 20.07
N SER A 102 9.17 -6.49 18.99
CA SER A 102 8.82 -7.89 18.68
C SER A 102 10.05 -8.78 18.52
N LEU A 103 11.12 -8.26 17.91
CA LEU A 103 12.40 -8.95 17.70
C LEU A 103 13.09 -9.23 19.05
N ILE A 104 13.12 -8.24 19.93
CA ILE A 104 13.68 -8.39 21.29
C ILE A 104 12.86 -9.42 22.09
N ILE A 105 11.54 -9.31 22.06
CA ILE A 105 10.64 -10.25 22.74
C ILE A 105 10.87 -11.67 22.21
N ALA A 106 10.94 -11.84 20.88
CA ALA A 106 11.20 -13.12 20.25
C ALA A 106 12.56 -13.70 20.68
N CYS A 107 13.64 -12.90 20.67
CA CYS A 107 14.95 -13.35 21.14
C CYS A 107 14.93 -13.77 22.62
N VAL A 108 14.29 -12.98 23.49
CA VAL A 108 14.19 -13.29 24.93
C VAL A 108 13.39 -14.57 25.15
N LEU A 109 12.24 -14.72 24.49
CA LEU A 109 11.42 -15.92 24.58
C LEU A 109 12.15 -17.15 24.05
N THR A 110 12.87 -17.04 22.94
CA THR A 110 13.69 -18.13 22.40
C THR A 110 14.78 -18.54 23.39
N VAL A 111 15.50 -17.59 24.00
CA VAL A 111 16.51 -17.89 25.03
C VAL A 111 15.88 -18.56 26.26
N ILE A 112 14.69 -18.14 26.68
CA ILE A 112 13.94 -18.78 27.78
C ILE A 112 13.58 -20.22 27.42
N VAL A 113 13.10 -20.47 26.20
CA VAL A 113 12.77 -21.83 25.73
C VAL A 113 14.04 -22.70 25.69
N VAL A 114 15.17 -22.18 25.19
CA VAL A 114 16.44 -22.89 25.24
C VAL A 114 16.85 -23.20 26.69
N LEU A 115 16.67 -22.28 27.64
CA LEU A 115 16.95 -22.52 29.06
C LEU A 115 16.09 -23.62 29.66
N LEU A 116 14.80 -23.65 29.32
CA LEU A 116 13.85 -24.66 29.80
C LEU A 116 14.26 -26.07 29.38
N PHE A 117 14.77 -26.24 28.15
CA PHE A 117 15.21 -27.55 27.65
C PHE A 117 16.66 -27.89 28.02
N MET A 118 17.60 -26.94 27.95
CA MET A 118 19.02 -27.19 28.22
C MET A 118 19.36 -27.32 29.70
N ARG A 119 18.55 -26.72 30.59
CA ARG A 119 18.78 -26.64 32.05
C ARG A 119 20.10 -26.01 32.51
N SER A 120 21.00 -25.66 31.59
CA SER A 120 22.32 -25.08 31.88
C SER A 120 22.39 -23.63 31.38
N PRO A 121 22.64 -22.65 32.28
CA PRO A 121 22.81 -21.25 31.88
C PRO A 121 23.95 -21.07 30.87
N ARG A 122 25.03 -21.85 30.98
CA ARG A 122 26.17 -21.74 30.06
C ARG A 122 25.82 -22.25 28.67
N SER A 123 25.20 -23.43 28.59
CA SER A 123 24.72 -23.98 27.31
C SER A 123 23.76 -22.98 26.64
N THR A 124 22.79 -22.47 27.41
CA THR A 124 21.83 -21.47 26.95
C THR A 124 22.48 -20.19 26.44
N ILE A 125 23.47 -19.63 27.13
CA ILE A 125 24.18 -18.41 26.67
C ILE A 125 24.90 -18.69 25.34
N THR A 126 25.55 -19.85 25.22
CA THR A 126 26.31 -20.18 24.01
C THR A 126 25.42 -20.46 22.80
N THR A 127 24.24 -21.04 22.99
CA THR A 127 23.21 -21.19 21.95
C THR A 127 22.50 -19.87 21.67
N GLY A 128 22.26 -19.04 22.69
CA GLY A 128 21.66 -17.71 22.56
C GLY A 128 22.55 -16.70 21.84
N LEU A 129 23.88 -16.84 21.91
CA LEU A 129 24.84 -16.02 21.16
C LEU A 129 24.74 -16.21 19.63
N ALA A 130 24.17 -17.33 19.18
CA ALA A 130 23.88 -17.58 17.76
C ALA A 130 22.82 -16.61 17.19
N LEU A 131 21.93 -16.09 18.04
CA LEU A 131 20.89 -15.15 17.62
C LEU A 131 21.48 -13.81 17.15
N PRO A 132 22.23 -13.06 17.99
CA PRO A 132 22.86 -11.83 17.54
C PRO A 132 23.83 -12.03 16.37
N SER A 133 24.66 -13.08 16.37
CA SER A 133 25.62 -13.34 15.29
C SER A 133 24.88 -13.57 13.96
N SER A 134 23.82 -14.37 13.97
CA SER A 134 23.05 -14.68 12.77
C SER A 134 22.25 -13.49 12.25
N VAL A 135 21.61 -12.71 13.12
CA VAL A 135 20.84 -11.52 12.72
C VAL A 135 21.77 -10.45 12.13
N VAL A 136 22.91 -10.16 12.77
CA VAL A 136 23.88 -9.17 12.28
C VAL A 136 24.47 -9.60 10.92
N THR A 137 24.81 -10.88 10.78
CA THR A 137 25.34 -11.40 9.51
C THR A 137 24.28 -11.40 8.42
N THR A 138 23.01 -11.65 8.76
CA THR A 138 21.89 -11.52 7.82
C THR A 138 21.74 -10.08 7.32
N PHE A 139 21.89 -9.07 8.19
CA PHE A 139 21.91 -7.66 7.75
C PHE A 139 23.05 -7.37 6.76
N ALA A 140 24.24 -7.95 6.97
CA ALA A 140 25.34 -7.80 6.02
C ALA A 140 25.01 -8.42 4.65
N MET A 141 24.39 -9.60 4.63
CA MET A 141 23.92 -10.26 3.39
C MET A 141 22.83 -9.46 2.69
N MET A 142 21.89 -8.89 3.44
CA MET A 142 20.85 -8.01 2.90
C MET A 142 21.43 -6.74 2.29
N ALA A 143 22.40 -6.12 2.96
CA ALA A 143 23.10 -4.93 2.46
C ALA A 143 23.86 -5.25 1.17
N TRP A 144 24.53 -6.41 1.11
CA TRP A 144 25.19 -6.90 -0.10
C TRP A 144 24.23 -7.12 -1.26
N ALA A 145 23.02 -7.62 -0.99
CA ALA A 145 21.95 -7.79 -1.99
C ALA A 145 21.24 -6.49 -2.38
N GLY A 146 21.61 -5.35 -1.78
CA GLY A 146 21.00 -4.04 -2.04
C GLY A 146 19.59 -3.87 -1.47
N PHE A 147 19.21 -4.66 -0.46
CA PHE A 147 17.91 -4.54 0.19
C PHE A 147 17.90 -3.42 1.23
N SER A 148 16.80 -2.67 1.24
CA SER A 148 16.54 -1.68 2.28
C SER A 148 15.93 -2.35 3.51
N MET A 149 16.16 -1.76 4.69
CA MET A 149 15.37 -2.10 5.88
C MET A 149 13.96 -1.54 5.73
N ASN A 150 13.02 -2.44 5.52
CA ASN A 150 11.60 -2.13 5.40
C ASN A 150 10.76 -3.15 6.18
N VAL A 151 9.45 -2.92 6.22
CA VAL A 151 8.51 -3.79 6.96
C VAL A 151 8.61 -5.25 6.51
N MET A 152 8.82 -5.52 5.22
CA MET A 152 8.91 -6.90 4.71
C MET A 152 10.20 -7.60 5.15
N THR A 153 11.34 -6.93 5.08
CA THR A 153 12.62 -7.51 5.54
C THR A 153 12.66 -7.69 7.05
N LEU A 154 12.07 -6.75 7.79
CA LEU A 154 11.98 -6.81 9.25
C LEU A 154 11.02 -7.92 9.72
N LEU A 155 9.89 -8.10 9.03
CA LEU A 155 8.98 -9.23 9.25
C LEU A 155 9.67 -10.56 8.98
N ALA A 156 10.45 -10.66 7.89
CA ALA A 156 11.23 -11.86 7.57
C ALA A 156 12.20 -12.21 8.70
N LEU A 157 12.95 -11.24 9.22
CA LEU A 157 13.86 -11.45 10.35
C LEU A 157 13.11 -11.87 11.61
N SER A 158 12.02 -11.17 11.96
CA SER A 158 11.22 -11.50 13.14
C SER A 158 10.67 -12.92 13.11
N LEU A 159 10.20 -13.39 11.94
CA LEU A 159 9.70 -14.75 11.77
C LEU A 159 10.84 -15.78 11.72
N SER A 160 12.03 -15.38 11.26
CA SER A 160 13.19 -16.27 11.17
C SER A 160 13.85 -16.53 12.52
N ILE A 161 13.63 -15.71 13.56
CA ILE A 161 14.28 -15.89 14.88
C ILE A 161 14.07 -17.28 15.47
N GLY A 162 12.87 -17.84 15.36
CA GLY A 162 12.63 -19.21 15.79
C GLY A 162 13.50 -20.20 15.01
N LEU A 163 13.47 -20.08 13.68
CA LEU A 163 14.19 -20.95 12.75
C LEU A 163 15.72 -20.83 12.86
N LEU A 164 16.23 -19.64 13.20
CA LEU A 164 17.65 -19.31 13.31
C LEU A 164 18.34 -20.09 14.44
N VAL A 165 17.59 -20.51 15.46
CA VAL A 165 18.18 -21.17 16.64
C VAL A 165 17.96 -22.67 16.59
N ASP A 166 16.97 -23.15 15.82
CA ASP A 166 16.68 -24.57 15.69
C ASP A 166 17.91 -25.40 15.31
N ASP A 167 18.64 -24.98 14.28
CA ASP A 167 19.79 -25.73 13.75
C ASP A 167 20.92 -25.76 14.79
N ALA A 168 21.17 -24.62 15.44
CA ALA A 168 22.10 -24.51 16.54
C ALA A 168 21.67 -25.36 17.76
N ILE A 169 20.37 -25.42 18.09
CA ILE A 169 19.85 -26.24 19.20
C ILE A 169 20.09 -27.71 18.92
N VAL A 170 19.79 -28.20 17.72
CA VAL A 170 19.96 -29.62 17.37
C VAL A 170 21.44 -30.02 17.50
N VAL A 171 22.35 -29.22 16.94
CA VAL A 171 23.80 -29.49 17.06
C VAL A 171 24.25 -29.42 18.51
N ARG A 172 23.82 -28.39 19.25
CA ARG A 172 24.23 -28.20 20.66
C ARG A 172 23.72 -29.28 21.58
N GLU A 173 22.46 -29.67 21.41
CA GLU A 173 21.88 -30.75 22.18
C GLU A 173 22.63 -32.05 21.92
N ASN A 174 22.97 -32.33 20.66
CA ASN A 174 23.71 -33.55 20.37
C ASN A 174 25.13 -33.57 20.96
N ILE A 175 25.83 -32.43 20.94
CA ILE A 175 27.15 -32.27 21.58
C ILE A 175 27.02 -32.44 23.10
N CYS A 176 26.03 -31.82 23.73
CA CYS A 176 25.77 -31.93 25.18
C CYS A 176 25.44 -33.37 25.57
N ARG A 177 24.59 -34.06 24.80
CA ARG A 177 24.27 -35.49 24.98
C ARG A 177 25.54 -36.35 24.94
N HIS A 178 26.40 -36.17 23.93
CA HIS A 178 27.68 -36.88 23.83
C HIS A 178 28.58 -36.62 25.04
N LEU A 179 28.66 -35.36 25.47
CA LEU A 179 29.48 -34.95 26.60
C LEU A 179 28.97 -35.53 27.94
N GLN A 180 27.65 -35.65 28.12
CA GLN A 180 27.02 -36.23 29.32
C GLN A 180 27.11 -37.76 29.36
N GLU A 181 26.90 -38.43 28.22
CA GLU A 181 26.87 -39.90 28.15
C GLU A 181 28.28 -40.51 28.12
N ARG A 182 29.21 -39.91 27.35
CA ARG A 182 30.55 -40.50 27.09
C ARG A 182 31.65 -39.90 27.96
N GLY A 183 31.45 -38.70 28.49
CA GLY A 183 32.51 -37.93 29.15
C GLY A 183 33.71 -37.65 28.23
N GLY A 184 34.80 -37.12 28.78
CA GLY A 184 36.06 -36.91 28.04
C GLY A 184 36.25 -35.50 27.45
N ASP A 185 37.13 -35.39 26.44
CA ASP A 185 37.56 -34.10 25.87
C ASP A 185 36.40 -33.35 25.17
N PRO A 186 36.04 -32.13 25.60
CA PRO A 186 34.99 -31.33 24.98
C PRO A 186 35.19 -31.08 23.48
N ARG A 187 36.44 -31.01 23.01
CA ARG A 187 36.75 -30.80 21.58
C ARG A 187 36.38 -32.03 20.74
N LYS A 188 36.69 -33.22 21.24
CA LYS A 188 36.39 -34.47 20.56
C LYS A 188 34.89 -34.72 20.52
N ASN A 189 34.20 -34.51 21.65
CA ASN A 189 32.75 -34.65 21.72
C ASN A 189 32.01 -33.62 20.86
N ALA A 190 32.52 -32.38 20.76
CA ALA A 190 31.97 -31.38 19.84
C ALA A 190 32.07 -31.81 18.37
N LEU A 191 33.21 -32.39 17.97
CA LEU A 191 33.42 -32.88 16.61
C LEU A 191 32.54 -34.09 16.28
N GLU A 192 32.51 -35.10 17.15
CA GLU A 192 31.69 -36.30 16.95
C GLU A 192 30.18 -35.98 16.97
N GLY A 193 29.73 -35.19 17.95
CA GLY A 193 28.34 -34.78 18.07
C GLY A 193 27.87 -33.91 16.90
N THR A 194 28.74 -33.06 16.33
CA THR A 194 28.38 -32.29 15.12
C THR A 194 28.28 -33.21 13.90
N ASN A 195 29.24 -34.11 13.71
CA ASN A 195 29.29 -34.98 12.53
C ASN A 195 28.11 -35.95 12.42
N GLU A 196 27.50 -36.34 13.54
CA GLU A 196 26.30 -37.19 13.54
C GLU A 196 25.07 -36.49 12.98
N VAL A 197 24.92 -35.18 13.22
CA VAL A 197 23.68 -34.45 12.89
C VAL A 197 23.84 -33.45 11.73
N VAL A 198 25.07 -33.16 11.29
CA VAL A 198 25.34 -32.13 10.28
C VAL A 198 24.56 -32.37 8.97
N LEU A 199 24.42 -33.62 8.53
CA LEU A 199 23.69 -33.95 7.30
C LEU A 199 22.20 -33.63 7.43
N ALA A 200 21.58 -34.01 8.56
CA ALA A 200 20.19 -33.71 8.87
C ALA A 200 19.94 -32.20 8.98
N VAL A 201 20.85 -31.47 9.61
CA VAL A 201 20.77 -30.01 9.75
C VAL A 201 20.89 -29.32 8.38
N VAL A 202 21.89 -29.68 7.56
CA VAL A 202 22.03 -29.15 6.19
C VAL A 202 20.76 -29.42 5.36
N ALA A 203 20.22 -30.63 5.44
CA ALA A 203 19.05 -31.00 4.65
C ALA A 203 17.78 -30.26 5.10
N THR A 204 17.56 -30.13 6.40
CA THR A 204 16.42 -29.38 6.94
C THR A 204 16.51 -27.89 6.59
N THR A 205 17.70 -27.27 6.65
CA THR A 205 17.90 -25.90 6.18
C THR A 205 17.63 -25.77 4.67
N LEU A 206 18.15 -26.69 3.85
CA LEU A 206 17.95 -26.67 2.40
C LEU A 206 16.48 -26.84 2.00
N VAL A 207 15.68 -27.58 2.77
CA VAL A 207 14.23 -27.68 2.58
C VAL A 207 13.55 -26.33 2.81
N VAL A 208 13.91 -25.60 3.87
CA VAL A 208 13.38 -24.25 4.10
C VAL A 208 13.80 -23.31 2.96
N VAL A 209 15.07 -23.36 2.53
CA VAL A 209 15.56 -22.59 1.38
C VAL A 209 14.80 -22.96 0.10
N ALA A 210 14.54 -24.25 -0.15
CA ALA A 210 13.81 -24.74 -1.31
C ALA A 210 12.35 -24.23 -1.36
N VAL A 211 11.71 -24.02 -0.21
CA VAL A 211 10.37 -23.42 -0.16
C VAL A 211 10.39 -21.92 -0.42
N PHE A 212 11.37 -21.19 0.14
CA PHE A 212 11.40 -19.71 0.02
C PHE A 212 12.08 -19.20 -1.25
N LEU A 213 13.03 -19.91 -1.82
CA LEU A 213 13.78 -19.45 -2.99
C LEU A 213 12.85 -19.20 -4.20
N PRO A 214 11.91 -20.09 -4.58
CA PRO A 214 10.92 -19.82 -5.65
C PRO A 214 10.09 -18.56 -5.41
N VAL A 215 9.69 -18.35 -4.16
CA VAL A 215 8.87 -17.22 -3.73
C VAL A 215 9.63 -15.90 -3.92
N GLY A 216 10.96 -15.92 -3.73
CA GLY A 216 11.83 -14.78 -4.01
C GLY A 216 11.90 -14.37 -5.49
N PHE A 217 11.52 -15.26 -6.41
CA PHE A 217 11.51 -15.02 -7.86
C PHE A 217 10.12 -14.72 -8.43
N MET A 218 9.10 -14.53 -7.58
CA MET A 218 7.80 -14.05 -8.03
C MET A 218 7.95 -12.70 -8.73
N SER A 219 7.19 -12.50 -9.81
CA SER A 219 7.21 -11.27 -10.61
C SER A 219 6.04 -10.34 -10.26
N GLY A 220 6.01 -9.17 -10.90
CA GLY A 220 4.93 -8.20 -10.74
C GLY A 220 4.96 -7.43 -9.43
N VAL A 221 3.82 -6.88 -9.05
CA VAL A 221 3.68 -6.09 -7.82
C VAL A 221 3.95 -6.97 -6.59
N THR A 222 3.40 -8.20 -6.59
CA THR A 222 3.62 -9.20 -5.55
C THR A 222 5.10 -9.52 -5.36
N GLY A 223 5.85 -9.68 -6.46
CA GLY A 223 7.28 -9.93 -6.43
C GLY A 223 8.09 -8.88 -5.66
N GLN A 224 7.66 -7.61 -5.70
CA GLN A 224 8.34 -6.53 -4.97
C GLN A 224 8.24 -6.67 -3.45
N PHE A 225 7.21 -7.35 -2.95
CA PHE A 225 7.03 -7.66 -1.53
C PHE A 225 7.72 -8.96 -1.13
N PHE A 226 7.52 -10.03 -1.92
CA PHE A 226 8.02 -11.36 -1.59
C PHE A 226 9.51 -11.52 -1.82
N LYS A 227 10.11 -10.84 -2.80
CA LYS A 227 11.55 -10.92 -3.05
C LYS A 227 12.39 -10.51 -1.83
N PRO A 228 12.24 -9.30 -1.25
CA PRO A 228 13.01 -8.91 -0.07
C PRO A 228 12.66 -9.77 1.13
N PHE A 229 11.41 -10.18 1.30
CA PHE A 229 11.00 -11.08 2.39
C PHE A 229 11.69 -12.45 2.29
N ALA A 230 11.47 -13.18 1.19
CA ALA A 230 11.88 -14.56 1.04
C ALA A 230 13.40 -14.71 0.97
N LEU A 231 14.10 -13.79 0.27
CA LEU A 231 15.56 -13.83 0.22
C LEU A 231 16.19 -13.46 1.56
N THR A 232 15.55 -12.61 2.37
CA THR A 232 16.00 -12.37 3.76
C THR A 232 15.88 -13.63 4.61
N VAL A 233 14.79 -14.39 4.48
CA VAL A 233 14.67 -15.71 5.14
C VAL A 233 15.74 -16.67 4.63
N VAL A 234 15.97 -16.76 3.32
CA VAL A 234 17.02 -17.61 2.75
C VAL A 234 18.40 -17.25 3.29
N PHE A 235 18.75 -15.96 3.34
CA PHE A 235 20.01 -15.52 3.93
C PHE A 235 20.10 -15.87 5.42
N ALA A 236 19.03 -15.63 6.18
CA ALA A 236 18.96 -16.01 7.59
C ALA A 236 19.20 -17.51 7.79
N MET A 237 18.55 -18.37 7.00
CA MET A 237 18.71 -19.83 7.09
C MET A 237 20.12 -20.29 6.71
N LEU A 238 20.71 -19.72 5.66
CA LEU A 238 22.09 -20.06 5.26
C LEU A 238 23.11 -19.63 6.32
N VAL A 239 22.89 -18.47 6.94
CA VAL A 239 23.72 -17.98 8.04
C VAL A 239 23.54 -18.85 9.30
N SER A 240 22.31 -19.24 9.62
CA SER A 240 22.00 -20.19 10.71
C SER A 240 22.72 -21.52 10.53
N LEU A 241 22.69 -22.07 9.31
CA LEU A 241 23.43 -23.31 9.00
C LEU A 241 24.93 -23.13 9.17
N TRP A 242 25.48 -22.00 8.68
CA TRP A 242 26.89 -21.69 8.88
C TRP A 242 27.25 -21.58 10.36
N ASP A 243 26.44 -20.90 11.17
CA ASP A 243 26.64 -20.78 12.62
C ASP A 243 26.58 -22.16 13.32
N ALA A 244 25.56 -22.96 12.99
CA ALA A 244 25.36 -24.30 13.56
C ALA A 244 26.50 -25.28 13.26
N VAL A 245 27.16 -25.17 12.11
CA VAL A 245 28.27 -26.07 11.73
C VAL A 245 29.65 -25.51 12.11
N SER A 246 29.77 -24.21 12.38
CA SER A 246 31.05 -23.56 12.70
C SER A 246 31.11 -22.98 14.13
N MET A 247 30.48 -21.83 14.35
CA MET A 247 30.55 -21.07 15.59
C MET A 247 29.94 -21.83 16.77
N GLY A 248 28.83 -22.54 16.55
CA GLY A 248 28.19 -23.39 17.55
C GLY A 248 29.14 -24.44 18.14
N PRO A 249 29.68 -25.37 17.33
CA PRO A 249 30.63 -26.38 17.79
C PRO A 249 31.89 -25.78 18.42
N MET A 250 32.43 -24.69 17.86
CA MET A 250 33.59 -23.99 18.42
C MET A 250 33.29 -23.49 19.84
N LEU A 251 32.19 -22.78 20.04
CA LEU A 251 31.81 -22.26 21.35
C LEU A 251 31.49 -23.42 22.32
N SER A 252 30.90 -24.52 21.87
CA SER A 252 30.72 -25.73 22.71
C SER A 252 32.06 -26.27 23.18
N ALA A 253 33.03 -26.41 22.28
CA ALA A 253 34.31 -27.01 22.61
C ALA A 253 35.12 -26.21 23.66
N TYR A 254 34.91 -24.89 23.78
CA TYR A 254 35.59 -24.03 24.75
C TYR A 254 34.76 -23.71 26.01
N PHE A 255 33.43 -23.64 25.89
CA PHE A 255 32.56 -23.20 27.00
C PHE A 255 31.71 -24.33 27.58
N ALA A 256 31.49 -25.45 26.88
CA ALA A 256 30.83 -26.63 27.41
C ALA A 256 31.84 -27.48 28.20
N ASN A 257 32.28 -26.97 29.34
CA ASN A 257 32.84 -27.82 30.38
C ASN A 257 31.70 -28.39 31.22
N ILE A 258 31.89 -29.61 31.75
CA ILE A 258 30.89 -30.38 32.50
C ILE A 258 30.91 -29.98 33.98
N PRO A 259 30.01 -29.11 34.45
CA PRO A 259 29.39 -29.33 35.75
C PRO A 259 28.01 -29.96 35.56
N GLN A 260 27.57 -30.76 36.53
CA GLN A 260 26.16 -31.14 36.55
C GLN A 260 25.30 -29.86 36.63
N PRO A 261 24.09 -29.83 36.04
CA PRO A 261 23.22 -28.65 36.06
C PRO A 261 23.07 -28.05 37.47
N VAL A 262 22.95 -28.93 38.48
CA VAL A 262 22.88 -28.57 39.90
C VAL A 262 24.08 -27.74 40.37
N ASP A 263 25.30 -28.07 39.94
CA ASP A 263 26.54 -27.37 40.33
C ASP A 263 26.65 -25.98 39.68
N GLU A 264 26.04 -25.78 38.51
CA GLU A 264 25.96 -24.45 37.88
C GLU A 264 24.98 -23.56 38.63
N TRP A 265 23.80 -24.07 38.96
CA TRP A 265 22.75 -23.33 39.66
C TRP A 265 23.11 -23.04 41.12
N ARG A 266 23.93 -23.89 41.76
CA ARG A 266 24.44 -23.66 43.13
C ARG A 266 25.23 -22.36 43.27
N LYS A 267 25.88 -21.90 42.20
CA LYS A 267 26.65 -20.63 42.16
C LYS A 267 25.75 -19.39 42.27
N PHE A 268 24.46 -19.53 41.97
CA PHE A 268 23.45 -18.47 42.10
C PHE A 268 22.69 -18.54 43.43
N GLY A 269 23.21 -19.30 44.41
CA GLY A 269 22.64 -19.44 45.74
C GLY A 269 21.29 -20.16 45.78
N ASN A 270 20.53 -19.94 46.85
CA ASN A 270 19.25 -20.64 47.09
C ASN A 270 18.18 -20.35 46.03
N TRP A 271 18.27 -19.20 45.34
CA TRP A 271 17.36 -18.87 44.24
C TRP A 271 17.66 -19.72 42.99
N GLY A 272 18.94 -19.92 42.66
CA GLY A 272 19.35 -20.81 41.56
C GLY A 272 18.91 -22.25 41.77
N LEU A 273 19.04 -22.79 42.99
CA LEU A 273 18.58 -24.14 43.32
C LEU A 273 17.06 -24.29 43.15
N ARG A 274 16.27 -23.30 43.59
CA ARG A 274 14.80 -23.30 43.37
C ARG A 274 14.42 -23.27 41.89
N LEU A 275 15.18 -22.54 41.06
CA LEU A 275 14.99 -22.54 39.61
C LEU A 275 15.32 -23.90 39.02
N ASN A 276 16.44 -24.51 39.40
CA ASN A 276 16.78 -25.87 38.98
C ASN A 276 15.68 -26.88 39.35
N ASP A 277 15.15 -26.84 40.57
CA ASP A 277 14.04 -27.71 41.01
C ASP A 277 12.76 -27.47 40.19
N SER A 278 12.58 -26.26 39.67
CA SER A 278 11.43 -25.91 38.82
C SER A 278 11.62 -26.41 37.39
N LEU A 279 12.85 -26.32 36.88
CA LEU A 279 13.26 -26.86 35.58
C LEU A 279 13.17 -28.39 35.55
N GLU A 280 13.60 -29.06 36.62
CA GLU A 280 13.50 -30.52 36.76
C GLU A 280 12.03 -30.99 36.85
N ARG A 281 11.18 -30.23 37.56
CA ARG A 281 9.73 -30.48 37.56
C ARG A 281 9.11 -30.32 36.17
N PHE A 282 9.58 -29.34 35.40
CA PHE A 282 9.15 -29.13 34.02
C PHE A 282 9.58 -30.31 33.13
N GLU A 283 10.83 -30.76 33.22
CA GLU A 283 11.33 -31.92 32.49
C GLU A 283 10.53 -33.18 32.79
N HIS A 284 10.30 -33.52 34.07
CA HIS A 284 9.46 -34.66 34.42
C HIS A 284 8.00 -34.52 33.98
N ALA A 285 7.47 -33.29 33.90
CA ALA A 285 6.16 -33.06 33.31
C ALA A 285 6.18 -33.28 31.79
N PHE A 286 7.24 -32.83 31.12
CA PHE A 286 7.47 -33.01 29.69
C PHE A 286 7.66 -34.48 29.33
N GLU A 287 8.48 -35.24 30.06
CA GLU A 287 8.65 -36.69 29.89
C GLU A 287 7.33 -37.44 30.05
N ARG A 288 6.51 -37.08 31.05
CA ARG A 288 5.17 -37.66 31.21
C ARG A 288 4.26 -37.34 30.02
N LEU A 289 4.37 -36.15 29.44
CA LEU A 289 3.65 -35.77 28.23
C LEU A 289 4.16 -36.56 27.02
N ALA A 290 5.48 -36.69 26.85
CA ALA A 290 6.13 -37.45 25.79
C ALA A 290 5.74 -38.94 25.84
N GLN A 291 5.73 -39.56 27.02
CA GLN A 291 5.27 -40.94 27.21
C GLN A 291 3.77 -41.12 26.93
N ARG A 292 2.94 -40.10 27.20
CA ARG A 292 1.52 -40.12 26.81
C ARG A 292 1.37 -40.00 25.29
N TYR A 293 2.09 -39.08 24.68
CA TYR A 293 2.15 -38.91 23.23
C TYR A 293 2.57 -40.21 22.53
N ALA A 294 3.66 -40.85 22.97
CA ALA A 294 4.16 -42.11 22.43
C ALA A 294 3.10 -43.23 22.53
N ARG A 295 2.40 -43.37 23.66
CA ARG A 295 1.32 -44.36 23.81
C ARG A 295 0.13 -44.11 22.89
N VAL A 296 -0.25 -42.84 22.69
CA VAL A 296 -1.32 -42.47 21.76
C VAL A 296 -0.89 -42.76 20.32
N LEU A 297 0.35 -42.40 19.96
CA LEU A 297 0.93 -42.64 18.65
C LEU A 297 1.01 -44.14 18.33
N GLN A 298 1.47 -44.98 19.27
CA GLN A 298 1.49 -46.44 19.10
C GLN A 298 0.08 -47.01 18.83
N LYS A 299 -0.95 -46.51 19.53
CA LYS A 299 -2.34 -46.93 19.29
C LYS A 299 -2.87 -46.49 17.92
N LEU A 300 -2.48 -45.31 17.45
CA LEU A 300 -2.86 -44.80 16.13
C LEU A 300 -2.13 -45.51 14.98
N LEU A 301 -0.83 -45.81 15.15
CA LEU A 301 -0.04 -46.59 14.20
C LEU A 301 -0.55 -48.02 14.07
N ALA A 302 -1.05 -48.63 15.15
CA ALA A 302 -1.68 -49.95 15.11
C ALA A 302 -3.00 -49.98 14.30
N ARG A 303 -3.56 -48.82 13.92
CA ARG A 303 -4.80 -48.70 13.15
C ARG A 303 -4.60 -47.78 11.94
N PRO A 304 -3.88 -48.24 10.89
CA PRO A 304 -3.51 -47.38 9.76
C PRO A 304 -4.72 -46.81 9.01
N LEU A 305 -5.80 -47.59 8.86
CA LEU A 305 -7.05 -47.14 8.25
C LEU A 305 -7.71 -45.98 9.02
N PHE A 306 -7.64 -45.99 10.35
CA PHE A 306 -8.20 -44.93 11.18
C PHE A 306 -7.38 -43.65 11.07
N SER A 307 -6.05 -43.76 11.09
CA SER A 307 -5.14 -42.64 10.90
C SER A 307 -5.29 -42.02 9.50
N ALA A 308 -5.43 -42.85 8.45
CA ALA A 308 -5.72 -42.41 7.10
C ALA A 308 -7.08 -41.72 6.98
N ALA A 309 -8.11 -42.22 7.68
CA ALA A 309 -9.43 -41.59 7.71
C ALA A 309 -9.38 -40.20 8.37
N ILE A 310 -8.64 -40.04 9.48
CA ILE A 310 -8.44 -38.73 10.12
C ILE A 310 -7.72 -37.77 9.17
N ALA A 311 -6.65 -38.23 8.51
CA ALA A 311 -5.93 -37.42 7.52
C ALA A 311 -6.86 -36.98 6.38
N LEU A 312 -7.66 -37.90 5.82
CA LEU A 312 -8.62 -37.59 4.76
C LEU A 312 -9.67 -36.58 5.23
N VAL A 313 -10.25 -36.76 6.42
CA VAL A 313 -11.22 -35.82 7.00
C VAL A 313 -10.59 -34.44 7.19
N SER A 314 -9.35 -34.36 7.70
CA SER A 314 -8.65 -33.09 7.87
C SER A 314 -8.38 -32.38 6.53
N LEU A 315 -8.12 -33.14 5.47
CA LEU A 315 -7.91 -32.60 4.13
C LEU A 315 -9.23 -32.14 3.50
N LEU A 316 -10.33 -32.86 3.73
CA LEU A 316 -11.67 -32.42 3.33
C LEU A 316 -12.10 -31.15 4.07
N ILE A 317 -11.79 -31.03 5.37
CA ILE A 317 -12.04 -29.81 6.15
C ILE A 317 -11.21 -28.65 5.59
N ALA A 318 -9.94 -28.87 5.24
CA ALA A 318 -9.11 -27.83 4.61
C ALA A 318 -9.66 -27.40 3.26
N GLY A 319 -9.99 -28.35 2.39
CA GLY A 319 -10.52 -28.08 1.05
C GLY A 319 -11.88 -27.36 1.08
N GLY A 320 -12.79 -27.82 1.95
CA GLY A 320 -14.08 -27.16 2.17
C GLY A 320 -13.91 -25.79 2.82
N GLY A 321 -13.06 -25.68 3.85
CA GLY A 321 -12.79 -24.44 4.56
C GLY A 321 -12.16 -23.37 3.66
N PHE A 322 -11.28 -23.76 2.74
CA PHE A 322 -10.65 -22.83 1.79
C PHE A 322 -11.65 -22.10 0.88
N TYR A 323 -12.81 -22.71 0.62
CA TYR A 323 -13.91 -22.06 -0.09
C TYR A 323 -14.51 -20.90 0.71
N PHE A 324 -14.60 -21.05 2.04
CA PHE A 324 -15.18 -20.05 2.95
C PHE A 324 -14.19 -18.97 3.39
N VAL A 325 -12.87 -19.19 3.25
CA VAL A 325 -11.86 -18.18 3.58
C VAL A 325 -11.97 -17.01 2.60
N GLU A 326 -12.18 -15.82 3.15
CA GLU A 326 -12.18 -14.57 2.40
C GLU A 326 -10.80 -14.32 1.77
N LYS A 327 -10.77 -13.68 0.60
CA LYS A 327 -9.54 -13.43 -0.15
C LYS A 327 -9.38 -11.93 -0.37
N SER A 328 -8.19 -11.41 -0.09
CA SER A 328 -7.82 -10.01 -0.30
C SER A 328 -6.39 -9.92 -0.83
N PHE A 329 -5.98 -8.76 -1.35
CA PHE A 329 -4.57 -8.52 -1.68
C PHE A 329 -3.80 -8.01 -0.45
N LEU A 330 -4.32 -6.97 0.21
CA LEU A 330 -3.74 -6.36 1.40
C LEU A 330 -4.83 -6.24 2.48
N PRO A 331 -4.46 -6.28 3.77
CA PRO A 331 -5.40 -6.03 4.85
C PRO A 331 -5.81 -4.56 4.86
N THR A 332 -7.00 -4.27 5.40
CA THR A 332 -7.44 -2.89 5.62
C THR A 332 -6.56 -2.24 6.69
N GLN A 333 -5.91 -1.12 6.37
CA GLN A 333 -5.06 -0.43 7.33
C GLN A 333 -5.88 0.39 8.34
N LEU A 334 -5.51 0.26 9.61
CA LEU A 334 -5.94 1.20 10.64
C LEU A 334 -5.14 2.49 10.49
N GLY A 335 -5.82 3.59 10.22
CA GLY A 335 -5.20 4.90 10.07
C GLY A 335 -5.99 5.93 10.87
N SER A 336 -5.28 6.88 11.49
CA SER A 336 -5.87 8.07 12.09
C SER A 336 -6.40 9.05 11.05
N THR A 337 -6.24 8.78 9.76
CA THR A 337 -6.66 9.69 8.69
C THR A 337 -7.51 8.98 7.65
N PHE A 338 -8.52 9.66 7.13
CA PHE A 338 -9.22 9.24 5.91
C PHE A 338 -9.65 10.47 5.10
N THR A 339 -10.00 10.26 3.84
CA THR A 339 -10.40 11.35 2.95
C THR A 339 -11.90 11.24 2.66
N ALA A 340 -12.62 12.33 2.89
CA ALA A 340 -13.96 12.54 2.39
C ALA A 340 -13.91 13.52 1.20
N GLN A 341 -14.77 13.31 0.23
CA GLN A 341 -14.81 14.12 -0.97
C GLN A 341 -16.24 14.44 -1.36
N LEU A 342 -16.49 15.69 -1.71
CA LEU A 342 -17.75 16.15 -2.23
C LEU A 342 -17.53 16.56 -3.68
N ASP A 343 -18.21 15.86 -4.58
CA ASP A 343 -18.24 16.23 -5.99
C ASP A 343 -19.56 16.92 -6.27
N GLY A 344 -19.45 18.20 -6.62
CA GLY A 344 -20.59 19.05 -6.93
C GLY A 344 -20.98 18.98 -8.40
N PRO A 345 -21.84 19.91 -8.84
CA PRO A 345 -22.19 20.00 -10.24
C PRO A 345 -21.03 20.54 -11.09
N PRO A 346 -21.03 20.26 -12.41
CA PRO A 346 -20.07 20.85 -13.34
C PRO A 346 -20.30 22.36 -13.49
N SER A 347 -19.27 23.08 -13.95
CA SER A 347 -19.32 24.51 -14.30
C SER A 347 -19.62 25.46 -13.13
N VAL A 348 -19.23 25.07 -11.91
CA VAL A 348 -19.34 25.92 -10.72
C VAL A 348 -18.10 26.79 -10.58
N ARG A 349 -18.29 28.02 -10.11
CA ARG A 349 -17.16 28.93 -9.86
C ARG A 349 -16.53 28.66 -8.50
N PRO A 350 -15.19 28.79 -8.34
CA PRO A 350 -14.54 28.62 -7.04
C PRO A 350 -15.21 29.42 -5.92
N GLU A 351 -15.69 30.64 -6.19
CA GLU A 351 -16.34 31.49 -5.19
C GLU A 351 -17.65 30.91 -4.64
N VAL A 352 -18.30 30.02 -5.40
CA VAL A 352 -19.53 29.32 -4.97
C VAL A 352 -19.19 28.06 -4.15
N VAL A 353 -18.01 27.49 -4.35
CA VAL A 353 -17.56 26.28 -3.61
C VAL A 353 -17.08 26.64 -2.20
N VAL A 354 -16.54 27.85 -2.00
CA VAL A 354 -15.96 28.28 -0.71
C VAL A 354 -16.98 28.27 0.45
N PRO A 355 -18.20 28.83 0.33
CA PRO A 355 -19.21 28.78 1.40
C PRO A 355 -19.66 27.36 1.73
N VAL A 356 -19.64 26.44 0.76
CA VAL A 356 -19.94 25.02 1.01
C VAL A 356 -18.89 24.39 1.92
N GLY A 357 -17.63 24.84 1.84
CA GLY A 357 -16.57 24.45 2.78
C GLY A 357 -16.85 24.88 4.22
N GLU A 358 -17.51 26.02 4.44
CA GLU A 358 -17.92 26.49 5.78
C GLU A 358 -19.07 25.63 6.32
N GLU A 359 -20.05 25.27 5.47
CA GLU A 359 -21.11 24.33 5.86
C GLU A 359 -20.54 22.95 6.23
N VAL A 360 -19.53 22.47 5.48
CA VAL A 360 -18.80 21.24 5.81
C VAL A 360 -18.13 21.36 7.18
N HIS A 361 -17.50 22.49 7.50
CA HIS A 361 -16.88 22.72 8.81
C HIS A 361 -17.91 22.63 9.94
N GLU A 362 -19.05 23.32 9.83
CA GLU A 362 -20.10 23.30 10.84
C GLU A 362 -20.63 21.88 11.11
N ARG A 363 -20.77 21.06 10.06
CA ARG A 363 -21.23 19.68 10.22
C ARG A 363 -20.15 18.78 10.84
N LEU A 364 -18.88 18.93 10.48
CA LEU A 364 -17.78 18.13 11.03
C LEU A 364 -17.49 18.46 12.49
N LYS A 365 -17.66 19.72 12.90
CA LYS A 365 -17.48 20.18 14.30
C LYS A 365 -18.38 19.44 15.30
N THR A 366 -19.53 18.94 14.86
CA THR A 366 -20.46 18.20 15.73
C THR A 366 -20.01 16.77 16.05
N ILE A 367 -18.95 16.28 15.40
CA ILE A 367 -18.51 14.89 15.50
C ILE A 367 -17.36 14.76 16.50
N ASP A 368 -17.67 14.22 17.68
CA ASP A 368 -16.71 14.11 18.79
C ASP A 368 -15.49 13.19 18.53
N SER A 369 -15.51 12.42 17.46
CA SER A 369 -14.43 11.49 17.10
C SER A 369 -13.39 12.08 16.15
N VAL A 370 -13.58 13.32 15.70
CA VAL A 370 -12.66 14.05 14.81
C VAL A 370 -11.89 15.10 15.62
N ASP A 371 -10.56 15.14 15.43
CA ASP A 371 -9.67 16.12 16.07
C ASP A 371 -9.57 17.39 15.21
N PHE A 372 -9.16 17.23 13.95
CA PHE A 372 -9.03 18.31 12.97
C PHE A 372 -9.24 17.83 11.55
N TRP A 373 -9.44 18.75 10.62
CA TRP A 373 -9.62 18.46 9.21
C TRP A 373 -9.05 19.55 8.32
N THR A 374 -8.55 19.17 7.14
CA THR A 374 -8.18 20.13 6.10
C THR A 374 -9.18 20.08 4.97
N ILE A 375 -9.72 21.23 4.59
CA ILE A 375 -10.63 21.38 3.45
C ILE A 375 -9.84 22.02 2.31
N GLY A 376 -9.77 21.34 1.18
CA GLY A 376 -9.38 21.90 -0.11
C GLY A 376 -10.62 22.02 -0.98
N ALA A 377 -11.10 23.23 -1.21
CA ALA A 377 -12.26 23.54 -2.04
C ALA A 377 -11.80 24.20 -3.33
N GLY A 378 -12.26 23.71 -4.48
CA GLY A 378 -11.91 24.32 -5.76
C GLY A 378 -12.63 23.65 -6.93
N VAL A 379 -12.08 23.85 -8.11
CA VAL A 379 -12.56 23.22 -9.34
C VAL A 379 -11.49 22.24 -9.80
N ASN A 380 -11.88 20.99 -10.03
CA ASN A 380 -10.95 19.97 -10.53
C ASN A 380 -10.58 20.23 -12.01
N ASN A 381 -9.62 19.48 -12.55
CA ASN A 381 -9.25 19.59 -13.98
C ASN A 381 -10.41 19.29 -14.94
N ALA A 382 -11.47 18.66 -14.44
CA ALA A 382 -12.69 18.38 -15.16
C ALA A 382 -13.73 19.51 -15.03
N GLY A 383 -13.41 20.68 -14.49
CA GLY A 383 -14.33 21.82 -14.43
C GLY A 383 -15.49 21.67 -13.43
N THR A 384 -15.40 20.71 -12.52
CA THR A 384 -16.44 20.38 -11.53
C THR A 384 -16.02 20.85 -10.15
N ALA A 385 -17.01 21.33 -9.38
CA ALA A 385 -16.79 21.65 -7.97
C ALA A 385 -16.29 20.42 -7.23
N ASN A 386 -15.13 20.54 -6.60
CA ASN A 386 -14.52 19.48 -5.83
C ASN A 386 -14.08 20.00 -4.46
N ILE A 387 -14.58 19.36 -3.41
CA ILE A 387 -14.16 19.63 -2.04
C ILE A 387 -13.51 18.36 -1.51
N SER A 388 -12.19 18.39 -1.35
CA SER A 388 -11.42 17.33 -0.71
C SER A 388 -11.25 17.65 0.76
N ILE A 389 -11.60 16.70 1.63
CA ILE A 389 -11.56 16.84 3.07
C ILE A 389 -10.66 15.72 3.61
N ASN A 390 -9.51 16.06 4.17
CA ASN A 390 -8.73 15.09 4.95
C ASN A 390 -9.17 15.21 6.40
N VAL A 391 -9.69 14.12 6.95
CA VAL A 391 -10.21 14.04 8.32
C VAL A 391 -9.19 13.31 9.18
N HIS A 392 -8.80 13.94 10.30
CA HIS A 392 -7.95 13.34 11.32
C HIS A 392 -8.81 12.91 12.51
N VAL A 393 -8.79 11.61 12.78
CA VAL A 393 -9.55 10.93 13.81
C VAL A 393 -8.74 10.90 15.09
N ALA A 394 -9.42 11.13 16.22
CA ALA A 394 -8.78 11.07 17.52
C ALA A 394 -8.18 9.68 17.79
N GLU A 395 -7.04 9.65 18.48
CA GLU A 395 -6.24 8.44 18.70
C GLU A 395 -7.05 7.29 19.34
N LYS A 396 -7.99 7.62 20.23
CA LYS A 396 -8.89 6.62 20.86
C LYS A 396 -9.72 5.83 19.83
N PHE A 397 -10.14 6.48 18.75
CA PHE A 397 -10.98 5.87 17.72
C PHE A 397 -10.17 5.28 16.56
N SER A 398 -8.90 5.69 16.38
CA SER A 398 -8.03 5.18 15.31
C SER A 398 -7.53 3.74 15.54
N ARG A 399 -7.58 3.25 16.79
CA ARG A 399 -7.09 1.92 17.18
C ARG A 399 -8.04 0.75 16.86
N SER A 400 -9.26 1.00 16.39
CA SER A 400 -10.25 -0.06 16.11
C SER A 400 -10.94 0.11 14.77
N GLN A 401 -10.92 -0.94 13.95
CA GLN A 401 -11.57 -0.94 12.63
C GLN A 401 -13.08 -0.69 12.75
N LYS A 402 -13.72 -1.23 13.78
CA LYS A 402 -15.15 -1.02 14.06
C LYS A 402 -15.46 0.45 14.37
N LEU A 403 -14.62 1.08 15.19
CA LEU A 403 -14.77 2.49 15.54
C LEU A 403 -14.50 3.38 14.33
N LEU A 404 -13.40 3.17 13.58
CA LEU A 404 -13.10 3.91 12.36
C LEU A 404 -14.23 3.81 11.32
N THR A 405 -14.78 2.61 11.12
CA THR A 405 -15.93 2.41 10.23
C THR A 405 -17.15 3.22 10.68
N LYS A 406 -17.40 3.27 12.00
CA LYS A 406 -18.46 4.11 12.58
C LYS A 406 -18.21 5.59 12.33
N VAL A 407 -17.00 6.09 12.60
CA VAL A 407 -16.62 7.49 12.34
C VAL A 407 -16.80 7.87 10.87
N ARG A 408 -16.36 7.00 9.95
CA ARG A 408 -16.55 7.21 8.51
C ARG A 408 -18.03 7.24 8.12
N GLN A 409 -18.85 6.40 8.72
CA GLN A 409 -20.30 6.40 8.48
C GLN A 409 -20.97 7.65 9.05
N ASP A 410 -20.55 8.11 10.23
CA ASP A 410 -21.05 9.32 10.87
C ASP A 410 -20.68 10.56 10.02
N VAL A 411 -19.44 10.65 9.55
CA VAL A 411 -19.01 11.69 8.60
C VAL A 411 -19.78 11.60 7.28
N ARG A 412 -19.96 10.41 6.71
CA ARG A 412 -20.76 10.23 5.49
C ARG A 412 -22.19 10.73 5.68
N LYS A 413 -22.85 10.38 6.79
CA LYS A 413 -24.21 10.82 7.11
C LYS A 413 -24.27 12.33 7.27
N ALA A 414 -23.36 12.91 8.05
CA ALA A 414 -23.30 14.35 8.29
C ALA A 414 -23.18 15.12 6.97
N LEU A 415 -22.28 14.70 6.08
CA LEU A 415 -22.04 15.37 4.81
C LEU A 415 -23.12 15.09 3.76
N SER A 416 -23.82 13.94 3.82
CA SER A 416 -24.78 13.53 2.77
C SER A 416 -25.98 14.47 2.59
N GLY A 417 -26.23 15.37 3.55
CA GLY A 417 -27.30 16.36 3.45
C GLY A 417 -26.91 17.68 2.78
N ILE A 418 -25.77 17.76 2.09
CA ILE A 418 -25.35 18.96 1.35
C ILE A 418 -25.97 18.94 -0.07
N PRO A 419 -26.86 19.89 -0.42
CA PRO A 419 -27.57 19.87 -1.69
C PRO A 419 -26.64 19.97 -2.91
N GLY A 420 -26.86 19.11 -3.90
CA GLY A 420 -26.12 19.15 -5.17
C GLY A 420 -24.71 18.54 -5.14
N TYR A 421 -24.28 17.99 -4.01
CA TYR A 421 -22.98 17.32 -3.87
C TYR A 421 -23.14 15.83 -3.58
N ASN A 422 -22.34 15.01 -4.27
CA ASN A 422 -22.20 13.59 -3.97
C ASN A 422 -21.05 13.39 -3.00
N VAL A 423 -21.35 12.84 -1.82
CA VAL A 423 -20.35 12.56 -0.78
C VAL A 423 -19.74 11.19 -0.99
N ARG A 424 -18.42 11.16 -0.93
CA ARG A 424 -17.61 9.94 -0.97
C ARG A 424 -16.73 9.92 0.26
N VAL A 425 -16.74 8.82 0.97
CA VAL A 425 -15.79 8.60 2.07
C VAL A 425 -14.99 7.38 1.68
N SER A 426 -13.72 7.59 1.39
CA SER A 426 -12.78 6.53 1.04
C SER A 426 -11.84 6.26 2.19
N GLU A 427 -11.43 5.01 2.32
CA GLU A 427 -10.29 4.66 3.17
C GLU A 427 -9.04 5.42 2.69
N PRO A 428 -8.10 5.76 3.59
CA PRO A 428 -6.85 6.36 3.18
C PRO A 428 -6.24 5.54 2.06
N ALA A 429 -5.85 6.23 0.99
CA ALA A 429 -5.30 5.59 -0.18
C ALA A 429 -4.07 4.78 0.25
N ASP A 430 -4.04 3.50 -0.16
CA ASP A 430 -2.99 2.52 0.13
C ASP A 430 -1.61 3.18 -0.03
N PRO A 431 -0.61 3.01 0.86
CA PRO A 431 0.71 3.63 0.72
C PRO A 431 1.37 3.49 -0.67
N LEU A 432 0.95 2.48 -1.44
CA LEU A 432 1.32 2.21 -2.83
C LEU A 432 0.71 3.16 -3.86
N SER A 433 -0.33 3.91 -3.51
CA SER A 433 -1.02 4.89 -4.36
C SER A 433 -0.27 6.22 -4.42
N SER A 434 1.04 6.15 -4.69
CA SER A 434 1.81 7.35 -5.04
C SER A 434 1.37 7.85 -6.42
N GLY A 435 0.99 9.13 -6.52
CA GLY A 435 0.71 9.78 -7.81
C GLY A 435 -0.75 10.14 -8.10
N GLY A 436 -1.61 10.26 -7.09
CA GLY A 436 -2.97 10.81 -7.24
C GLY A 436 -3.96 9.91 -8.00
N ALA A 437 -3.54 8.73 -8.46
CA ALA A 437 -4.42 7.73 -9.04
C ALA A 437 -5.22 7.05 -7.91
N ARG A 438 -6.54 7.32 -7.87
CA ARG A 438 -7.45 6.65 -6.94
C ARG A 438 -7.52 5.16 -7.25
N TYR A 439 -6.88 4.34 -6.43
CA TYR A 439 -7.06 2.90 -6.43
C TYR A 439 -8.31 2.57 -5.62
N GLN A 440 -9.39 2.24 -6.33
CA GLN A 440 -10.56 1.63 -5.69
C GLN A 440 -10.40 0.11 -5.66
N PRO A 441 -10.94 -0.59 -4.64
CA PRO A 441 -10.87 -2.05 -4.53
C PRO A 441 -11.36 -2.74 -5.82
N VAL A 442 -12.44 -2.22 -6.40
CA VAL A 442 -13.03 -2.69 -7.65
C VAL A 442 -13.02 -1.56 -8.68
N ALA A 443 -12.46 -1.79 -9.86
CA ALA A 443 -12.53 -0.86 -10.98
C ALA A 443 -12.79 -1.59 -12.30
N VAL A 444 -13.86 -1.27 -13.01
CA VAL A 444 -14.12 -1.78 -14.35
C VAL A 444 -13.64 -0.77 -15.37
N VAL A 445 -12.67 -1.15 -16.19
CA VAL A 445 -12.18 -0.36 -17.31
C VAL A 445 -12.99 -0.68 -18.54
N VAL A 446 -13.67 0.34 -19.05
CA VAL A 446 -14.45 0.30 -20.29
C VAL A 446 -13.59 0.95 -21.38
N ALA A 447 -13.11 0.16 -22.35
CA ALA A 447 -12.28 0.65 -23.45
C ALA A 447 -13.04 0.65 -24.78
N GLY A 448 -12.73 1.65 -25.62
CA GLY A 448 -13.31 1.78 -26.96
C GLY A 448 -12.92 3.10 -27.65
N GLU A 449 -13.29 3.24 -28.92
CA GLU A 449 -12.86 4.40 -29.73
C GLU A 449 -13.78 5.62 -29.58
N ASN A 450 -15.09 5.41 -29.46
CA ASN A 450 -16.09 6.47 -29.47
C ASN A 450 -16.51 6.87 -28.05
N GLN A 451 -16.21 8.11 -27.64
CA GLN A 451 -16.45 8.64 -26.29
C GLN A 451 -17.92 8.60 -25.87
N SER A 452 -18.86 8.92 -26.76
CA SER A 452 -20.29 8.97 -26.39
C SER A 452 -20.83 7.57 -26.10
N LYS A 453 -20.57 6.63 -27.00
CA LYS A 453 -20.92 5.20 -26.81
C LYS A 453 -20.24 4.60 -25.59
N LEU A 454 -19.01 5.03 -25.29
CA LEU A 454 -18.26 4.60 -24.11
C LEU A 454 -18.95 5.07 -22.82
N MET A 455 -19.47 6.30 -22.80
CA MET A 455 -20.18 6.85 -21.65
C MET A 455 -21.50 6.11 -21.40
N ASP A 456 -22.23 5.75 -22.45
CA ASP A 456 -23.45 4.94 -22.33
C ASP A 456 -23.14 3.54 -21.78
N LEU A 457 -22.07 2.92 -22.25
CA LEU A 457 -21.60 1.63 -21.74
C LEU A 457 -21.15 1.75 -20.27
N ALA A 458 -20.43 2.81 -19.90
CA ALA A 458 -20.04 3.08 -18.53
C ALA A 458 -21.25 3.27 -17.59
N LYS A 459 -22.33 3.92 -18.06
CA LYS A 459 -23.60 4.04 -17.31
C LYS A 459 -24.27 2.68 -17.10
N LYS A 460 -24.22 1.78 -18.09
CA LYS A 460 -24.71 0.40 -17.95
C LYS A 460 -23.86 -0.38 -16.93
N VAL A 461 -22.53 -0.30 -17.04
CA VAL A 461 -21.60 -0.93 -16.10
C VAL A 461 -21.80 -0.41 -14.67
N ARG A 462 -22.00 0.90 -14.50
CA ARG A 462 -22.34 1.51 -13.21
C ARG A 462 -23.61 0.89 -12.61
N ARG A 463 -24.66 0.71 -13.41
CA ARG A 463 -25.92 0.10 -12.93
C ARG A 463 -25.70 -1.34 -12.47
N VAL A 464 -24.92 -2.13 -13.21
CA VAL A 464 -24.56 -3.51 -12.83
C VAL A 464 -23.78 -3.51 -11.52
N LEU A 465 -22.79 -2.63 -11.37
CA LEU A 465 -22.03 -2.48 -10.12
C LEU A 465 -22.93 -2.11 -8.93
N GLN A 466 -23.89 -1.20 -9.12
CA GLN A 466 -24.84 -0.81 -8.08
C GLN A 466 -25.79 -1.92 -7.65
N GLN A 467 -26.11 -2.86 -8.56
CA GLN A 467 -26.99 -4.00 -8.31
C GLN A 467 -26.24 -5.23 -7.79
N THR A 468 -24.91 -5.18 -7.72
CA THR A 468 -24.08 -6.29 -7.24
C THR A 468 -23.99 -6.21 -5.71
N PRO A 469 -24.42 -7.26 -4.98
CA PRO A 469 -24.26 -7.35 -3.53
C PRO A 469 -22.80 -7.13 -3.10
N GLY A 470 -22.59 -6.45 -1.99
CA GLY A 470 -21.25 -6.18 -1.47
C GLY A 470 -20.51 -4.99 -2.10
N ILE A 471 -21.09 -4.32 -3.11
CA ILE A 471 -20.54 -3.09 -3.69
C ILE A 471 -21.22 -1.85 -3.10
N SER A 472 -20.44 -0.78 -2.87
CA SER A 472 -20.91 0.55 -2.48
C SER A 472 -20.24 1.65 -3.32
N ASP A 473 -20.88 2.82 -3.40
CA ASP A 473 -20.33 4.02 -4.05
C ASP A 473 -19.88 3.84 -5.51
N ALA A 474 -20.56 2.95 -6.26
CA ALA A 474 -20.25 2.68 -7.66
C ALA A 474 -20.52 3.87 -8.57
N GLN A 475 -19.47 4.37 -9.21
CA GLN A 475 -19.56 5.53 -10.10
C GLN A 475 -18.43 5.58 -11.14
N PRO A 476 -18.66 6.25 -12.27
CA PRO A 476 -17.58 6.64 -13.17
C PRO A 476 -16.58 7.53 -12.44
N LEU A 477 -15.30 7.22 -12.56
CA LEU A 477 -14.20 8.08 -12.10
C LEU A 477 -14.04 9.33 -12.98
N GLN A 478 -14.60 9.29 -14.19
CA GLN A 478 -14.66 10.41 -15.11
C GLN A 478 -16.06 10.99 -15.09
N GLU A 479 -16.14 12.30 -14.89
CA GLU A 479 -17.39 13.03 -14.75
C GLU A 479 -18.11 13.15 -16.10
N ASP A 480 -19.43 13.39 -16.04
CA ASP A 480 -20.21 13.71 -17.23
C ASP A 480 -19.63 14.97 -17.91
N GLY A 481 -19.74 15.06 -19.23
CA GLY A 481 -19.14 16.14 -20.00
C GLY A 481 -19.62 17.52 -19.55
N ASN A 482 -18.74 18.52 -19.61
CA ASN A 482 -19.08 19.90 -19.29
C ASN A 482 -19.86 20.55 -20.43
N PRO A 483 -20.79 21.46 -20.10
CA PRO A 483 -21.28 22.44 -21.05
C PRO A 483 -20.11 23.21 -21.64
N GLU A 484 -20.03 23.24 -22.97
CA GLU A 484 -19.03 24.00 -23.71
C GLU A 484 -19.70 24.87 -24.77
N VAL A 485 -19.04 25.98 -25.10
CA VAL A 485 -19.46 26.85 -26.20
C VAL A 485 -18.38 26.80 -27.26
N ARG A 486 -18.75 26.36 -28.46
CA ARG A 486 -17.85 26.25 -29.60
C ARG A 486 -18.04 27.46 -30.51
N PHE A 487 -16.94 28.17 -30.76
CA PHE A 487 -16.86 29.19 -31.78
C PHE A 487 -16.39 28.52 -33.07
N VAL A 488 -17.28 28.39 -34.06
CA VAL A 488 -16.99 27.76 -35.34
C VAL A 488 -16.84 28.84 -36.40
N PRO A 489 -15.61 29.16 -36.86
CA PRO A 489 -15.41 30.11 -37.94
C PRO A 489 -16.08 29.63 -39.23
N ASN A 490 -16.70 30.55 -39.97
CA ASN A 490 -17.11 30.32 -41.34
C ASN A 490 -15.94 30.72 -42.27
N PRO A 491 -15.24 29.77 -42.92
CA PRO A 491 -14.07 30.08 -43.73
C PRO A 491 -14.37 31.03 -44.89
N GLN A 492 -15.57 30.94 -45.47
CA GLN A 492 -15.98 31.76 -46.61
C GLN A 492 -16.16 33.21 -46.21
N LEU A 493 -16.88 33.47 -45.10
CA LEU A 493 -17.09 34.82 -44.59
C LEU A 493 -15.79 35.41 -44.04
N THR A 494 -14.98 34.61 -43.34
CA THR A 494 -13.69 35.08 -42.79
C THR A 494 -12.73 35.49 -43.92
N ALA A 495 -12.70 34.75 -45.03
CA ALA A 495 -11.90 35.08 -46.21
C ALA A 495 -12.40 36.34 -46.94
N GLN A 496 -13.71 36.63 -46.96
CA GLN A 496 -14.25 37.87 -47.55
C GLN A 496 -13.73 39.12 -46.84
N TYR A 497 -13.45 39.03 -45.54
CA TYR A 497 -12.83 40.10 -44.78
C TYR A 497 -11.29 40.07 -44.83
N GLY A 498 -10.67 39.14 -45.56
CA GLY A 498 -9.21 39.04 -45.66
C GLY A 498 -8.52 38.49 -44.40
N LEU A 499 -9.26 37.80 -43.52
CA LEU A 499 -8.72 37.16 -42.32
C LEU A 499 -8.54 35.65 -42.53
N THR A 500 -7.60 35.07 -41.79
CA THR A 500 -7.49 33.63 -41.62
C THR A 500 -8.21 33.20 -40.35
N ASN A 501 -8.69 31.95 -40.32
CA ASN A 501 -9.31 31.37 -39.12
C ASN A 501 -8.35 31.41 -37.91
N ASP A 502 -7.04 31.29 -38.15
CA ASP A 502 -6.02 31.32 -37.10
C ASP A 502 -5.92 32.70 -36.43
N VAL A 503 -5.91 33.78 -37.21
CA VAL A 503 -5.91 35.16 -36.67
C VAL A 503 -7.20 35.44 -35.88
N LEU A 504 -8.34 34.96 -36.38
CA LEU A 504 -9.63 35.10 -35.70
C LEU A 504 -9.66 34.36 -34.36
N LEU A 505 -9.24 33.09 -34.35
CA LEU A 505 -9.27 32.22 -33.17
C LEU A 505 -8.20 32.60 -32.14
N SER A 506 -7.01 33.00 -32.56
CA SER A 506 -5.96 33.50 -31.66
C SER A 506 -6.41 34.77 -30.95
N GLN A 507 -7.02 35.72 -31.66
CA GLN A 507 -7.58 36.92 -31.05
C GLN A 507 -8.69 36.60 -30.03
N LEU A 508 -9.61 35.68 -30.37
CA LEU A 508 -10.64 35.20 -29.45
C LEU A 508 -10.03 34.50 -28.21
N ALA A 509 -8.96 33.72 -28.40
CA ALA A 509 -8.26 33.07 -27.30
C ALA A 509 -7.62 34.09 -26.35
N VAL A 510 -6.99 35.14 -26.88
CA VAL A 510 -6.45 36.28 -26.08
C VAL A 510 -7.56 36.97 -25.29
N TRP A 511 -8.75 37.13 -25.86
CA TRP A 511 -9.87 37.75 -25.13
C TRP A 511 -10.33 36.91 -23.95
N VAL A 512 -10.49 35.59 -24.13
CA VAL A 512 -11.08 34.68 -23.13
C VAL A 512 -10.05 34.16 -22.13
N GLN A 513 -8.96 33.56 -22.61
CA GLN A 513 -7.94 32.93 -21.77
C GLN A 513 -6.86 33.93 -21.34
N GLY A 514 -6.64 34.95 -22.16
CA GLY A 514 -5.53 35.87 -22.00
C GLY A 514 -4.22 35.29 -22.53
N GLU A 515 -3.33 36.17 -22.96
CA GLU A 515 -2.00 35.81 -23.45
C GLU A 515 -0.93 36.37 -22.50
N ALA A 516 0.02 35.52 -22.11
CA ALA A 516 1.20 35.93 -21.38
C ALA A 516 2.29 36.30 -22.39
N SER A 517 2.29 37.56 -22.83
CA SER A 517 3.15 38.02 -23.92
C SER A 517 4.57 38.37 -23.47
N ASN A 518 4.79 38.69 -22.18
CA ASN A 518 6.11 38.98 -21.64
C ASN A 518 6.17 38.80 -20.12
N TYR A 519 7.37 38.85 -19.54
CA TYR A 519 7.59 38.77 -18.09
C TYR A 519 8.18 40.07 -17.55
N LEU A 520 7.65 40.54 -16.43
CA LEU A 520 8.26 41.57 -15.61
C LEU A 520 9.26 40.92 -14.67
N SER A 521 10.54 41.28 -14.77
CA SER A 521 11.55 40.85 -13.80
C SER A 521 11.49 41.74 -12.57
N ARG A 522 11.29 41.14 -11.39
CA ARG A 522 11.30 41.82 -10.08
C ARG A 522 12.25 41.06 -9.16
N GLY A 523 13.50 41.53 -9.07
CA GLY A 523 14.58 40.75 -8.45
C GLY A 523 14.83 39.49 -9.28
N ASP A 524 14.83 38.33 -8.63
CA ASP A 524 15.01 37.02 -9.27
C ASP A 524 13.69 36.41 -9.78
N GLU A 525 12.54 37.03 -9.49
CA GLU A 525 11.24 36.55 -9.93
C GLU A 525 10.84 37.09 -11.30
N LYS A 526 10.35 36.20 -12.17
CA LYS A 526 9.75 36.54 -13.46
C LYS A 526 8.23 36.47 -13.37
N ILE A 527 7.58 37.64 -13.33
CA ILE A 527 6.13 37.76 -13.20
C ILE A 527 5.50 37.84 -14.60
N PRO A 528 4.67 36.89 -15.03
CA PRO A 528 4.05 36.93 -16.35
C PRO A 528 3.05 38.10 -16.46
N ILE A 529 3.15 38.86 -17.55
CA ILE A 529 2.22 39.94 -17.90
C ILE A 529 1.12 39.31 -18.77
N ARG A 530 -0.06 39.08 -18.18
CA ARG A 530 -1.21 38.52 -18.89
C ARG A 530 -2.13 39.64 -19.40
N VAL A 531 -2.35 39.67 -20.71
CA VAL A 531 -3.31 40.57 -21.37
C VAL A 531 -4.57 39.79 -21.67
N ARG A 532 -5.73 40.29 -21.23
CA ARG A 532 -7.04 39.71 -21.49
C ARG A 532 -8.09 40.79 -21.66
N LEU A 533 -9.20 40.46 -22.31
CA LEU A 533 -10.32 41.39 -22.41
C LEU A 533 -10.98 41.58 -21.03
N LYS A 534 -11.30 42.83 -20.69
CA LYS A 534 -11.98 43.18 -19.44
C LYS A 534 -13.35 42.49 -19.40
N ASP A 535 -13.67 41.86 -18.27
CA ASP A 535 -14.93 41.15 -18.03
C ASP A 535 -15.22 39.96 -18.95
N ALA A 536 -14.25 39.48 -19.73
CA ALA A 536 -14.45 38.35 -20.65
C ALA A 536 -14.96 37.07 -19.97
N LYS A 537 -14.51 36.79 -18.74
CA LYS A 537 -14.98 35.66 -17.92
C LYS A 537 -16.45 35.78 -17.48
N TYR A 538 -17.00 36.99 -17.46
CA TYR A 538 -18.38 37.29 -17.09
C TYR A 538 -19.24 37.67 -18.30
N SER A 539 -18.65 37.66 -19.50
CA SER A 539 -19.31 38.05 -20.73
C SER A 539 -20.05 36.86 -21.33
N THR A 540 -21.24 37.11 -21.87
CA THR A 540 -21.95 36.10 -22.65
C THR A 540 -21.22 35.84 -23.98
N PRO A 541 -21.32 34.63 -24.55
CA PRO A 541 -20.75 34.33 -25.87
C PRO A 541 -21.18 35.32 -26.96
N GLN A 542 -22.42 35.81 -26.87
CA GLN A 542 -22.96 36.80 -27.80
C GLN A 542 -22.29 38.17 -27.65
N ARG A 543 -21.96 38.59 -26.42
CA ARG A 543 -21.19 39.82 -26.19
C ARG A 543 -19.76 39.69 -26.73
N LEU A 544 -19.14 38.53 -26.59
CA LEU A 544 -17.82 38.26 -27.19
C LEU A 544 -17.85 38.33 -28.71
N ALA A 545 -18.93 37.83 -29.33
CA ALA A 545 -19.12 37.91 -30.78
C ALA A 545 -19.41 39.33 -31.29
N ASN A 546 -19.98 40.20 -30.48
CA ASN A 546 -20.21 41.60 -30.84
C ASN A 546 -18.94 42.45 -30.79
N ASN A 547 -17.84 41.94 -30.22
CA ASN A 547 -16.57 42.64 -30.27
C ASN A 547 -16.04 42.68 -31.69
N GLY A 548 -15.49 43.83 -32.08
CA GLY A 548 -14.93 44.03 -33.40
C GLY A 548 -13.48 43.61 -33.49
N ILE A 549 -13.10 42.94 -34.58
CA ILE A 549 -11.71 42.79 -34.99
C ILE A 549 -11.41 43.83 -36.06
N VAL A 550 -10.24 44.46 -35.94
CA VAL A 550 -9.76 45.40 -36.94
C VAL A 550 -9.27 44.62 -38.14
N VAL A 551 -9.84 44.91 -39.30
CA VAL A 551 -9.49 44.31 -40.58
C VAL A 551 -8.98 45.39 -41.52
N LYS A 552 -7.87 45.10 -42.19
CA LYS A 552 -7.27 46.03 -43.16
C LYS A 552 -7.82 45.73 -44.54
N THR A 553 -8.59 46.65 -45.09
CA THR A 553 -9.17 46.55 -46.43
C THR A 553 -8.51 47.59 -47.33
N GLY A 554 -7.41 47.21 -47.98
CA GLY A 554 -6.59 48.14 -48.75
C GLY A 554 -5.99 49.25 -47.87
N SER A 555 -6.34 50.51 -48.14
CA SER A 555 -5.86 51.69 -47.40
C SER A 555 -6.70 52.04 -46.17
N SER A 556 -7.86 51.41 -45.97
CA SER A 556 -8.75 51.68 -44.84
C SER A 556 -8.74 50.53 -43.82
N SER A 557 -8.98 50.86 -42.55
CA SER A 557 -9.19 49.87 -41.51
C SER A 557 -10.67 49.88 -41.13
N ALA A 558 -11.33 48.73 -41.25
CA ALA A 558 -12.72 48.55 -40.84
C ALA A 558 -12.75 47.69 -39.57
N VAL A 559 -13.69 47.98 -38.67
CA VAL A 559 -13.93 47.15 -37.47
C VAL A 559 -15.11 46.24 -37.79
N VAL A 560 -14.87 44.94 -37.86
CA VAL A 560 -15.90 43.95 -38.19
C VAL A 560 -16.23 43.12 -36.95
N PRO A 561 -17.51 43.07 -36.52
CA PRO A 561 -17.92 42.19 -35.42
C PRO A 561 -17.58 40.74 -35.72
N VAL A 562 -17.01 40.05 -34.74
CA VAL A 562 -16.62 38.64 -34.89
C VAL A 562 -17.81 37.76 -35.22
N GLY A 563 -19.00 38.08 -34.70
CA GLY A 563 -20.27 37.38 -34.94
C GLY A 563 -20.66 37.25 -36.41
N ASN A 564 -20.15 38.13 -37.29
CA ASN A 564 -20.39 38.01 -38.74
C ASN A 564 -19.53 36.89 -39.38
N MET A 565 -18.52 36.39 -38.68
CA MET A 565 -17.55 35.40 -39.17
C MET A 565 -17.60 34.09 -38.38
N ILE A 566 -18.26 34.05 -37.23
CA ILE A 566 -18.37 32.86 -36.36
C ILE A 566 -19.81 32.41 -36.21
N LYS A 567 -20.00 31.10 -36.12
CA LYS A 567 -21.21 30.48 -35.59
C LYS A 567 -20.94 30.04 -34.15
N ILE A 568 -21.83 30.40 -33.23
CA ILE A 568 -21.76 29.97 -31.84
C ILE A 568 -22.63 28.72 -31.70
N GLU A 569 -22.03 27.61 -31.28
CA GLU A 569 -22.74 26.36 -31.00
C GLU A 569 -22.57 26.00 -29.53
N SER A 570 -23.66 25.72 -28.84
CA SER A 570 -23.62 25.15 -27.49
C SER A 570 -23.56 23.63 -27.61
N GLY A 571 -22.64 23.02 -26.88
CA GLY A 571 -22.46 21.57 -26.84
C GLY A 571 -22.11 21.07 -25.45
N ALA A 572 -21.87 19.77 -25.36
CA ALA A 572 -21.25 19.16 -24.20
C ALA A 572 -20.02 18.38 -24.67
N GLY A 573 -18.89 18.61 -24.02
CA GLY A 573 -17.62 17.97 -24.31
C GLY A 573 -17.11 17.18 -23.10
N PRO A 574 -16.39 16.06 -23.29
CA PRO A 574 -15.74 15.38 -22.17
C PRO A 574 -14.70 16.31 -21.54
N ALA A 575 -14.79 16.55 -20.24
CA ALA A 575 -13.85 17.44 -19.56
C ALA A 575 -12.43 16.85 -19.51
N VAL A 576 -12.32 15.52 -19.44
CA VAL A 576 -11.05 14.77 -19.46
C VAL A 576 -11.20 13.55 -20.36
N ILE A 577 -10.21 13.31 -21.23
CA ILE A 577 -10.13 12.08 -22.02
C ILE A 577 -8.94 11.27 -21.53
N VAL A 578 -9.21 10.20 -20.79
CA VAL A 578 -8.18 9.27 -20.32
C VAL A 578 -7.91 8.24 -21.39
N ARG A 579 -6.62 7.92 -21.58
CA ARG A 579 -6.18 6.86 -22.49
C ARG A 579 -5.26 5.88 -21.78
N GLU A 580 -5.45 4.60 -22.05
CA GLU A 580 -4.55 3.52 -21.64
C GLU A 580 -4.18 2.71 -22.88
N ASN A 581 -2.89 2.39 -23.05
CA ASN A 581 -2.41 1.64 -24.22
C ASN A 581 -2.90 2.23 -25.56
N ARG A 582 -2.93 3.58 -25.65
CA ARG A 582 -3.42 4.37 -26.80
C ARG A 582 -4.93 4.26 -27.09
N GLN A 583 -5.71 3.54 -26.29
CA GLN A 583 -7.17 3.47 -26.40
C GLN A 583 -7.85 4.40 -25.39
N ARG A 584 -9.02 4.96 -25.72
CA ARG A 584 -9.80 5.76 -24.76
C ARG A 584 -10.46 4.82 -23.75
N VAL A 585 -10.45 5.23 -22.48
CA VAL A 585 -10.98 4.41 -21.39
C VAL A 585 -11.80 5.23 -20.40
N ILE A 586 -12.92 4.67 -19.95
CA ILE A 586 -13.68 5.15 -18.80
C ILE A 586 -13.52 4.11 -17.71
N ARG A 587 -13.05 4.55 -16.55
CA ARG A 587 -12.96 3.71 -15.36
C ARG A 587 -14.23 3.91 -14.53
N VAL A 588 -14.95 2.83 -14.26
CA VAL A 588 -16.09 2.82 -13.34
C VAL A 588 -15.63 2.07 -12.10
N GLY A 589 -15.42 2.78 -11.00
CA GLY A 589 -14.90 2.16 -9.79
C GLY A 589 -15.88 2.22 -8.63
N ALA A 590 -15.65 1.35 -7.66
CA ALA A 590 -16.54 1.13 -6.54
C ALA A 590 -15.77 0.64 -5.31
N ASN A 591 -16.36 0.92 -4.14
CA ASN A 591 -15.85 0.48 -2.85
C ASN A 591 -16.54 -0.82 -2.44
N LEU A 592 -15.92 -1.59 -1.55
CA LEU A 592 -16.55 -2.75 -0.93
C LEU A 592 -17.39 -2.32 0.26
N GLN A 593 -18.54 -2.97 0.46
CA GLN A 593 -19.31 -2.83 1.70
C GLN A 593 -18.55 -3.46 2.88
N PRO A 594 -18.75 -2.96 4.11
CA PRO A 594 -18.14 -3.57 5.29
C PRO A 594 -18.48 -5.06 5.40
N GLY A 595 -17.47 -5.92 5.46
CA GLY A 595 -17.63 -7.38 5.52
C GLY A 595 -17.88 -8.07 4.18
N ALA A 596 -17.79 -7.36 3.05
CA ALA A 596 -17.82 -7.98 1.73
C ALA A 596 -16.41 -8.40 1.29
N ALA A 597 -16.23 -9.68 0.96
CA ALA A 597 -14.97 -10.19 0.45
C ALA A 597 -14.77 -9.79 -1.03
N LEU A 598 -13.58 -9.26 -1.37
CA LEU A 598 -13.27 -8.83 -2.73
C LEU A 598 -13.45 -9.98 -3.74
N GLY A 599 -12.94 -11.17 -3.43
CA GLY A 599 -13.01 -12.32 -4.33
C GLY A 599 -14.44 -12.77 -4.68
N THR A 600 -15.38 -12.75 -3.72
CA THR A 600 -16.78 -13.16 -3.96
C THR A 600 -17.51 -12.12 -4.81
N VAL A 601 -17.32 -10.84 -4.50
CA VAL A 601 -17.89 -9.72 -5.25
C VAL A 601 -17.41 -9.72 -6.69
N ILE A 602 -16.13 -9.99 -6.94
CA ILE A 602 -15.57 -10.03 -8.30
C ILE A 602 -16.07 -11.24 -9.09
N ALA A 603 -16.20 -12.42 -8.48
CA ALA A 603 -16.75 -13.59 -9.15
C ALA A 603 -18.19 -13.36 -9.63
N GLU A 604 -19.01 -12.73 -8.79
CA GLU A 604 -20.38 -12.34 -9.16
C GLU A 604 -20.37 -11.24 -10.24
N LEU A 605 -19.54 -10.21 -10.07
CA LEU A 605 -19.40 -9.12 -11.03
C LEU A 605 -18.98 -9.62 -12.42
N ASN A 606 -18.00 -10.53 -12.50
CA ASN A 606 -17.54 -11.12 -13.76
C ASN A 606 -18.66 -11.90 -14.47
N THR A 607 -19.57 -12.51 -13.72
CA THR A 607 -20.72 -13.23 -14.27
C THR A 607 -21.71 -12.24 -14.88
N ARG A 608 -22.05 -11.17 -14.14
CA ARG A 608 -22.98 -10.12 -14.60
C ARG A 608 -22.42 -9.28 -15.75
N LEU A 609 -21.11 -9.01 -15.78
CA LEU A 609 -20.48 -8.23 -16.85
C LEU A 609 -20.47 -8.97 -18.20
N LYS A 610 -20.45 -10.31 -18.19
CA LYS A 610 -20.54 -11.13 -19.42
C LYS A 610 -21.90 -11.03 -20.11
N GLU A 611 -22.95 -10.64 -19.40
CA GLU A 611 -24.29 -10.46 -19.95
C GLU A 611 -24.43 -9.15 -20.74
N ILE A 612 -23.47 -8.21 -20.62
CA ILE A 612 -23.51 -6.95 -21.35
C ILE A 612 -23.07 -7.18 -22.80
N PRO A 613 -23.93 -6.92 -23.80
CA PRO A 613 -23.53 -7.05 -25.19
C PRO A 613 -22.48 -5.98 -25.55
N LEU A 614 -21.32 -6.43 -26.03
CA LEU A 614 -20.22 -5.57 -26.46
C LEU A 614 -20.22 -5.39 -27.97
N ALA A 615 -20.05 -4.15 -28.43
CA ALA A 615 -19.85 -3.87 -29.86
C ALA A 615 -18.41 -4.22 -30.30
N THR A 616 -18.21 -4.36 -31.61
CA THR A 616 -16.87 -4.48 -32.19
C THR A 616 -15.97 -3.33 -31.71
N ASN A 617 -14.75 -3.66 -31.24
CA ASN A 617 -13.76 -2.74 -30.66
C ASN A 617 -14.11 -2.17 -29.26
N GLN A 618 -14.98 -2.83 -28.49
CA GLN A 618 -15.18 -2.54 -27.07
C GLN A 618 -14.64 -3.68 -26.20
N SER A 619 -14.03 -3.32 -25.07
CA SER A 619 -13.63 -4.31 -24.06
C SER A 619 -13.99 -3.84 -22.66
N LEU A 620 -14.35 -4.81 -21.81
CA LEU A 620 -14.54 -4.64 -20.39
C LEU A 620 -13.44 -5.42 -19.69
N THR A 621 -12.65 -4.74 -18.88
CA THR A 621 -11.61 -5.39 -18.07
C THR A 621 -11.78 -4.97 -16.63
N VAL A 622 -11.99 -5.94 -15.76
CA VAL A 622 -11.95 -5.70 -14.32
C VAL A 622 -10.48 -5.50 -13.92
N LYS A 623 -10.19 -4.33 -13.36
CA LYS A 623 -8.92 -3.90 -12.79
C LYS A 623 -9.14 -3.48 -11.33
N GLY A 624 -8.11 -2.89 -10.73
CA GLY A 624 -8.09 -2.50 -9.32
C GLY A 624 -7.31 -3.52 -8.49
N GLN A 625 -7.62 -3.60 -7.21
CA GLN A 625 -6.96 -4.52 -6.28
C GLN A 625 -7.17 -5.99 -6.68
N ASN A 626 -8.24 -6.31 -7.41
CA ASN A 626 -8.48 -7.66 -7.92
C ASN A 626 -7.35 -8.18 -8.82
N GLN A 627 -6.81 -7.35 -9.72
CA GLN A 627 -5.74 -7.80 -10.62
C GLN A 627 -4.48 -8.18 -9.82
N GLN A 628 -4.16 -7.41 -8.78
CA GLN A 628 -3.04 -7.68 -7.88
C GLN A 628 -3.30 -8.92 -7.03
N MET A 629 -4.54 -9.11 -6.58
CA MET A 629 -4.98 -10.31 -5.85
C MET A 629 -4.85 -11.57 -6.71
N ASP A 630 -5.35 -11.54 -7.96
CA ASP A 630 -5.24 -12.68 -8.89
C ASP A 630 -3.79 -13.00 -9.24
N GLU A 631 -2.96 -11.97 -9.43
CA GLU A 631 -1.51 -12.13 -9.62
C GLU A 631 -0.83 -12.72 -8.39
N LEU A 632 -1.16 -12.25 -7.18
CA LEU A 632 -0.69 -12.80 -5.91
C LEU A 632 -1.00 -14.29 -5.80
N PHE A 633 -2.26 -14.69 -5.95
CA PHE A 633 -2.66 -16.09 -5.78
C PHE A 633 -2.09 -17.00 -6.87
N ARG A 634 -2.07 -16.56 -8.13
CA ARG A 634 -1.44 -17.33 -9.21
C ARG A 634 0.04 -17.55 -8.95
N ASN A 635 0.75 -16.50 -8.55
CA ASN A 635 2.17 -16.59 -8.24
C ASN A 635 2.41 -17.43 -6.97
N LEU A 636 1.52 -17.38 -5.97
CA LEU A 636 1.63 -18.18 -4.75
C LEU A 636 1.46 -19.68 -5.05
N VAL A 637 0.44 -20.06 -5.84
CA VAL A 637 0.23 -21.45 -6.27
C VAL A 637 1.43 -21.95 -7.08
N PHE A 638 1.94 -21.13 -8.00
CA PHE A 638 3.13 -21.46 -8.78
C PHE A 638 4.37 -21.64 -7.88
N ALA A 639 4.61 -20.71 -6.95
CA ALA A 639 5.76 -20.75 -6.06
C ALA A 639 5.68 -21.92 -5.07
N LEU A 640 4.50 -22.22 -4.51
CA LEU A 640 4.28 -23.42 -3.71
C LEU A 640 4.53 -24.67 -4.53
N GLY A 641 4.00 -24.77 -5.75
CA GLY A 641 4.24 -25.92 -6.64
C GLY A 641 5.73 -26.16 -6.92
N LEU A 642 6.49 -25.09 -7.20
CA LEU A 642 7.94 -25.17 -7.37
C LEU A 642 8.66 -25.51 -6.06
N GLY A 643 8.19 -24.96 -4.93
CA GLY A 643 8.71 -25.26 -3.60
C GLY A 643 8.52 -26.73 -3.24
N PHE A 644 7.35 -27.31 -3.49
CA PHE A 644 7.09 -28.74 -3.34
C PHE A 644 8.06 -29.56 -4.22
N LEU A 645 8.28 -29.16 -5.48
CA LEU A 645 9.23 -29.83 -6.37
C LEU A 645 10.67 -29.79 -5.81
N PHE A 646 11.14 -28.63 -5.35
CA PHE A 646 12.49 -28.50 -4.81
C PHE A 646 12.66 -29.21 -3.47
N VAL A 647 11.65 -29.16 -2.58
CA VAL A 647 11.65 -29.97 -1.36
C VAL A 647 11.70 -31.46 -1.70
N TYR A 648 10.91 -31.93 -2.67
CA TYR A 648 10.98 -33.32 -3.12
C TYR A 648 12.39 -33.69 -3.61
N MET A 649 13.03 -32.85 -4.41
CA MET A 649 14.39 -33.10 -4.91
C MET A 649 15.42 -33.17 -3.78
N VAL A 650 15.37 -32.24 -2.81
CA VAL A 650 16.27 -32.23 -1.65
C VAL A 650 16.07 -33.50 -0.82
N LEU A 651 14.82 -33.86 -0.52
CA LEU A 651 14.50 -35.06 0.26
C LEU A 651 14.82 -36.36 -0.47
N ALA A 652 14.58 -36.44 -1.77
CA ALA A 652 14.90 -37.62 -2.56
C ALA A 652 16.41 -37.87 -2.61
N SER A 653 17.19 -36.78 -2.66
CA SER A 653 18.65 -36.85 -2.55
C SER A 653 19.12 -37.22 -1.15
N LEU A 654 18.43 -36.77 -0.09
CA LEU A 654 18.78 -37.08 1.29
C LEU A 654 18.53 -38.56 1.63
N PHE A 655 17.33 -39.04 1.30
CA PHE A 655 16.85 -40.36 1.66
C PHE A 655 17.22 -41.45 0.66
N GLU A 656 17.89 -41.08 -0.44
CA GLU A 656 18.17 -41.96 -1.58
C GLU A 656 16.93 -42.75 -2.04
N SER A 657 15.75 -42.13 -1.94
CA SER A 657 14.45 -42.79 -2.11
C SER A 657 13.42 -41.85 -2.74
N PHE A 658 12.58 -42.39 -3.62
CA PHE A 658 11.48 -41.64 -4.24
C PHE A 658 10.18 -41.68 -3.42
N LEU A 659 10.05 -42.65 -2.51
CA LEU A 659 8.83 -42.89 -1.71
C LEU A 659 8.85 -42.13 -0.38
N GLN A 660 10.00 -42.11 0.32
CA GLN A 660 10.13 -41.45 1.62
C GLN A 660 9.84 -39.92 1.54
N PRO A 661 10.34 -39.17 0.53
CA PRO A 661 9.99 -37.75 0.36
C PRO A 661 8.50 -37.50 0.23
N PHE A 662 7.78 -38.38 -0.47
CA PHE A 662 6.34 -38.24 -0.66
C PHE A 662 5.59 -38.39 0.66
N ALA A 663 6.03 -39.30 1.53
CA ALA A 663 5.47 -39.48 2.87
C ALA A 663 5.67 -38.23 3.74
N VAL A 664 6.87 -37.62 3.70
CA VAL A 664 7.17 -36.33 4.39
C VAL A 664 6.25 -35.22 3.87
N MET A 665 6.09 -35.11 2.55
CA MET A 665 5.33 -34.04 1.92
C MET A 665 3.83 -34.15 2.16
N MET A 666 3.28 -35.33 2.48
CA MET A 666 1.88 -35.47 2.90
C MET A 666 1.54 -34.67 4.15
N ALA A 667 2.53 -34.33 4.99
CA ALA A 667 2.30 -33.50 6.17
C ALA A 667 1.92 -32.04 5.80
N ILE A 668 2.37 -31.54 4.64
CA ILE A 668 2.17 -30.14 4.25
C ILE A 668 0.68 -29.82 3.98
N PRO A 669 -0.08 -30.61 3.19
CA PRO A 669 -1.53 -30.40 3.06
C PRO A 669 -2.29 -30.48 4.39
N LEU A 670 -1.85 -31.33 5.33
CA LEU A 670 -2.46 -31.43 6.66
C LEU A 670 -2.18 -30.17 7.50
N ALA A 671 -0.98 -29.59 7.38
CA ALA A 671 -0.67 -28.33 8.04
C ALA A 671 -1.57 -27.20 7.53
N ALA A 672 -1.89 -27.18 6.22
CA ALA A 672 -2.79 -26.19 5.63
C ALA A 672 -4.20 -26.20 6.28
N THR A 673 -4.67 -27.34 6.80
CA THR A 673 -5.92 -27.41 7.58
C THR A 673 -5.89 -26.47 8.80
N GLY A 674 -4.77 -26.44 9.53
CA GLY A 674 -4.60 -25.56 10.69
C GLY A 674 -4.62 -24.08 10.30
N ALA A 675 -3.97 -23.73 9.19
CA ALA A 675 -3.97 -22.37 8.66
C ALA A 675 -5.38 -21.91 8.25
N VAL A 676 -6.11 -22.75 7.50
CA VAL A 676 -7.49 -22.46 7.07
C VAL A 676 -8.42 -22.31 8.26
N LEU A 677 -8.35 -23.22 9.24
CA LEU A 677 -9.18 -23.16 10.44
C LEU A 677 -8.88 -21.92 11.29
N ALA A 678 -7.62 -21.53 11.42
CA ALA A 678 -7.25 -20.31 12.14
C ALA A 678 -7.82 -19.06 11.44
N LEU A 679 -7.67 -18.96 10.12
CA LEU A 679 -8.23 -17.84 9.35
C LEU A 679 -9.75 -17.75 9.50
N LEU A 680 -10.46 -18.89 9.46
CA LEU A 680 -11.91 -18.94 9.65
C LEU A 680 -12.33 -18.59 11.09
N MET A 681 -11.60 -19.09 12.10
CA MET A 681 -11.93 -18.87 13.51
C MET A 681 -11.77 -17.39 13.90
N PHE A 682 -10.74 -16.73 13.39
CA PHE A 682 -10.48 -15.31 13.66
C PHE A 682 -11.11 -14.35 12.64
N GLY A 683 -11.68 -14.87 11.56
CA GLY A 683 -12.30 -14.07 10.50
C GLY A 683 -11.29 -13.22 9.72
N PHE A 684 -10.04 -13.71 9.58
CA PHE A 684 -9.02 -13.02 8.78
C PHE A 684 -9.04 -13.49 7.33
N PRO A 685 -8.93 -12.58 6.35
CA PRO A 685 -8.82 -12.97 4.95
C PRO A 685 -7.45 -13.58 4.68
N LEU A 686 -7.38 -14.46 3.69
CA LEU A 686 -6.13 -14.86 3.06
C LEU A 686 -5.66 -13.71 2.17
N ASP A 687 -4.64 -12.99 2.63
CA ASP A 687 -4.00 -11.87 1.95
C ASP A 687 -2.51 -12.12 1.70
N LEU A 688 -1.74 -11.08 1.35
CA LEU A 688 -0.30 -11.18 1.16
C LEU A 688 0.43 -11.75 2.39
N TYR A 689 0.05 -11.33 3.60
CA TYR A 689 0.67 -11.79 4.85
C TYR A 689 0.23 -13.22 5.19
N GLY A 690 -1.04 -13.56 4.97
CA GLY A 690 -1.53 -14.92 5.09
C GLY A 690 -0.82 -15.88 4.12
N GLY A 691 -0.57 -15.44 2.88
CA GLY A 691 0.21 -16.19 1.89
C GLY A 691 1.65 -16.47 2.35
N ILE A 692 2.32 -15.46 2.93
CA ILE A 692 3.63 -15.62 3.56
C ILE A 692 3.57 -16.68 4.68
N GLY A 693 2.56 -16.62 5.54
CA GLY A 693 2.36 -17.59 6.62
C GLY A 693 2.19 -19.02 6.11
N VAL A 694 1.42 -19.22 5.03
CA VAL A 694 1.23 -20.55 4.41
C VAL A 694 2.54 -21.10 3.85
N VAL A 695 3.35 -20.26 3.19
CA VAL A 695 4.68 -20.66 2.70
C VAL A 695 5.59 -21.06 3.85
N LEU A 696 5.64 -20.24 4.92
CA LEU A 696 6.44 -20.53 6.11
C LEU A 696 6.02 -21.84 6.77
N LEU A 697 4.72 -22.07 6.90
CA LEU A 697 4.15 -23.30 7.45
C LEU A 697 4.58 -24.54 6.67
N ALA A 698 4.62 -24.46 5.33
CA ALA A 698 5.07 -25.57 4.49
C ALA A 698 6.54 -25.95 4.77
N GLY A 699 7.42 -24.96 4.92
CA GLY A 699 8.83 -25.18 5.26
C GLY A 699 9.03 -25.77 6.65
N ILE A 700 8.37 -25.21 7.67
CA ILE A 700 8.46 -25.68 9.06
C ILE A 700 7.91 -27.10 9.20
N CYS A 701 6.77 -27.38 8.56
CA CYS A 701 6.15 -28.69 8.61
C CYS A 701 7.07 -29.75 7.99
N ALA A 702 7.65 -29.47 6.82
CA ALA A 702 8.61 -30.37 6.19
C ALA A 702 9.84 -30.60 7.08
N LYS A 703 10.40 -29.54 7.69
CA LYS A 703 11.51 -29.65 8.65
C LYS A 703 11.20 -30.59 9.81
N ASN A 704 10.05 -30.42 10.46
CA ASN A 704 9.64 -31.28 11.57
C ASN A 704 9.46 -32.75 11.16
N SER A 705 8.91 -32.99 9.97
CA SER A 705 8.73 -34.34 9.46
C SER A 705 10.04 -35.05 9.11
N ILE A 706 11.07 -34.32 8.66
CA ILE A 706 12.40 -34.89 8.39
C ILE A 706 13.03 -35.41 9.68
N LEU A 707 13.02 -34.60 10.75
CA LEU A 707 13.59 -34.97 12.04
C LEU A 707 12.93 -36.22 12.65
N LEU A 708 11.65 -36.48 12.36
CA LEU A 708 10.90 -37.64 12.86
C LEU A 708 11.09 -38.93 12.03
N ILE A 709 11.61 -38.82 10.81
CA ILE A 709 11.78 -39.96 9.89
C ILE A 709 13.24 -40.39 9.83
N ASP A 710 14.18 -39.45 9.96
CA ASP A 710 15.62 -39.70 9.94
C ASP A 710 16.13 -40.28 11.28
N PHE A 711 15.51 -39.90 12.40
CA PHE A 711 15.75 -40.45 13.75
C PHE A 711 14.68 -41.46 14.14
#